data_AF-A0A4P9UPV6-F1
#
_entry.id   AF-A0A4P9UPV6-F1
#
_cell.length_a   1.000
_cell.length_b   1.000
_cell.length_c   1.000
_cell.angle_alpha   90.00
_cell.angle_beta   90.00
_cell.angle_gamma   90.00
#
_symmetry.space_group_name_H-M   'P 1'
#
loop_
_entity.id
_entity.type
_entity.pdbx_description
1 polymer ?
#
loop_
_entity_poly.entity_id
_entity_poly.type
_entity_poly.pdbx_seq_one_letter_code
_entity_poly.pdbx_strand_id
1 'polypeptide(L)'
;MVEKKHLTPIRLGSPGEDISKKDLLAILQRFKNLHLLQQKRIQSFLQPRQRVFLELLPLLFHQNVPLLPGFISSETPAGILDYSPTRQALLHAAQFSRSYQYKTRALASYPILGLFLMGSVGSIAFTKTSDMDIWLCHDPALPPSAIEELQQKAAAIEEWAMSLDLEVHFFLIDHEKFKSGQDIPISDESSGKTQHYLLLEEFYRTAVYIAGRSPAWWLVPPQEDHRHTDYISHLLDNKFISELEVIDFGSLENAPPEEFITVTLWHIYKAIGSPHKSLLKLMLMECYASEYPNTQWLCSEMKKAVHGGEFSLEDLDPYLLIYQKLENYLSSPANRARLELIRHSLYIKIMGFANTEQDPQKQLYRTEFIKHIAHRWQWPETLLPEISRQQSWNILKATREHDIILRHLAGCYRMILNFAGQHVQSNLKDNEDLKLIGRKLHSFLDKKPGKIEFITTRSALQTKEQELSLVETRFADNQSGWSLYLGHVTADNLAEQSPIKNTWSLIELLAWIIVNGLYHKKLKLNLDSKTLILSTNELQTTTEQLNDFICSRLDRLHLDLPNYKQPNQCQSSLLFINIGMEPEGDRNDGRLVMSERSDPFSYGKSRQSFVQSVNRISISNWGEVTASRAIGLDGLFDTFTDIINNHRLPIVDNDVKVVCNTSARANSISQRAQSVFQTLISWFGRQNSNESPRYILAGAKDYYIFQRKNKVLHYRSIGTRQELLNELSQAQGLFNPTHIDPFCLEESEIPELLKLNKANTIQVFHTATKTGIQLYLLDEKGALFRQHYPSAKIDGLLRRYQHFLDNILNRYFFDDSILIEHYEIRHNPNAIIKYTPSIPNRINLTQELDIRVSGEYSGSYTLYCNEKEFSTLTYGKRALAAAAEYILEFRQSHQRYPIHISDIDVPLANLGIENASELQTIHLLKYKQKIENRLNSISGT
;
A
#
# COMPACT_ATOMS: atom_id res chain seq x y z
N MET A 1 -42.14 26.81 14.11
CA MET A 1 -43.09 26.11 13.22
C MET A 1 -43.72 27.14 12.31
N VAL A 2 -43.40 27.10 11.02
CA VAL A 2 -44.01 27.98 10.02
C VAL A 2 -45.32 27.31 9.56
N GLU A 3 -46.42 28.07 9.47
CA GLU A 3 -47.69 27.59 8.91
C GLU A 3 -47.48 26.90 7.55
N LYS A 4 -48.05 25.70 7.38
CA LYS A 4 -48.19 25.08 6.06
C LYS A 4 -49.03 26.02 5.19
N LYS A 5 -48.40 26.63 4.19
CA LYS A 5 -49.11 27.44 3.21
C LYS A 5 -49.85 26.49 2.27
N HIS A 6 -51.17 26.47 2.34
CA HIS A 6 -52.00 25.81 1.33
C HIS A 6 -52.13 26.75 0.13
N LEU A 7 -51.30 26.54 -0.89
CA LEU A 7 -51.44 27.20 -2.18
C LEU A 7 -52.37 26.37 -3.07
N THR A 8 -53.08 27.01 -4.01
CA THR A 8 -53.94 26.28 -4.95
C THR A 8 -53.13 25.28 -5.78
N PRO A 9 -53.54 24.02 -5.95
CA PRO A 9 -52.79 23.10 -6.81
C PRO A 9 -52.66 23.65 -8.24
N ILE A 10 -51.46 23.57 -8.82
CA ILE A 10 -51.22 23.91 -10.23
C ILE A 10 -51.39 22.63 -11.05
N ARG A 11 -52.21 22.69 -12.10
CA ARG A 11 -52.44 21.59 -13.04
C ARG A 11 -52.23 22.12 -14.45
N LEU A 12 -51.12 21.72 -15.07
CA LEU A 12 -50.84 22.00 -16.47
C LEU A 12 -51.24 20.77 -17.30
N GLY A 13 -51.94 20.98 -18.41
CA GLY A 13 -52.30 19.91 -19.35
C GLY A 13 -51.10 19.40 -20.15
N SER A 14 -51.26 18.25 -20.80
CA SER A 14 -50.29 17.72 -21.76
C SER A 14 -50.24 18.58 -23.05
N PRO A 15 -49.20 18.48 -23.89
CA PRO A 15 -49.21 19.10 -25.21
C PRO A 15 -50.45 18.68 -26.03
N GLY A 16 -51.27 19.65 -26.44
CA GLY A 16 -52.57 19.43 -27.08
C GLY A 16 -53.78 19.58 -26.16
N GLU A 17 -53.57 19.70 -24.84
CA GLU A 17 -54.57 20.10 -23.85
C GLU A 17 -54.39 21.59 -23.48
N ASP A 18 -55.23 22.12 -22.58
CA ASP A 18 -55.14 23.52 -22.15
C ASP A 18 -53.92 23.76 -21.23
N ILE A 19 -52.96 24.56 -21.70
CA ILE A 19 -51.78 24.99 -20.94
C ILE A 19 -51.90 26.48 -20.61
N SER A 20 -52.23 26.77 -19.36
CA SER A 20 -52.42 28.12 -18.85
C SER A 20 -51.10 28.86 -18.63
N LYS A 21 -50.87 29.97 -19.36
CA LYS A 21 -49.72 30.88 -19.13
C LYS A 21 -49.70 31.43 -17.70
N LYS A 22 -50.87 31.64 -17.10
CA LYS A 22 -50.99 32.10 -15.72
C LYS A 22 -50.41 31.07 -14.75
N ASP A 23 -50.65 29.79 -15.00
CA ASP A 23 -50.16 28.70 -14.14
C ASP A 23 -48.67 28.44 -14.35
N LEU A 24 -48.15 28.59 -15.57
CA LEU A 24 -46.69 28.60 -15.85
C LEU A 24 -45.98 29.73 -15.08
N LEU A 25 -46.54 30.94 -15.09
CA LEU A 25 -46.01 32.05 -14.29
C LEU A 25 -46.13 31.78 -12.78
N ALA A 26 -47.23 31.17 -12.34
CA ALA A 26 -47.44 30.85 -10.94
C ALA A 26 -46.42 29.83 -10.42
N ILE A 27 -46.07 28.79 -11.19
CA ILE A 27 -45.06 27.81 -10.75
C ILE A 27 -43.66 28.42 -10.70
N LEU A 28 -43.28 29.28 -11.65
CA LEU A 28 -42.01 30.04 -11.60
C LEU A 28 -41.96 30.97 -10.39
N GLN A 29 -43.06 31.64 -10.06
CA GLN A 29 -43.15 32.46 -8.85
C GLN A 29 -43.05 31.62 -7.57
N ARG A 30 -43.65 30.43 -7.52
CA ARG A 30 -43.50 29.50 -6.38
C ARG A 30 -42.04 29.08 -6.20
N PHE A 31 -41.39 28.68 -7.28
CA PHE A 31 -39.97 28.37 -7.32
C PHE A 31 -39.14 29.55 -6.77
N LYS A 32 -39.24 30.75 -7.36
CA LYS A 32 -38.48 31.92 -6.91
C LYS A 32 -38.74 32.25 -5.44
N ASN A 33 -39.99 32.18 -4.98
CA ASN A 33 -40.35 32.43 -3.58
C ASN A 33 -39.77 31.37 -2.63
N LEU A 34 -39.77 30.09 -3.00
CA LEU A 34 -39.16 29.01 -2.23
C LEU A 34 -37.65 29.27 -2.06
N HIS A 35 -36.95 29.59 -3.16
CA HIS A 35 -35.51 29.86 -3.11
C HIS A 35 -35.17 31.14 -2.35
N LEU A 36 -36.00 32.18 -2.41
CA LEU A 36 -35.84 33.37 -1.55
C LEU A 36 -35.92 33.02 -0.06
N LEU A 37 -36.80 32.09 0.34
CA LEU A 37 -36.87 31.60 1.72
C LEU A 37 -35.63 30.77 2.08
N GLN A 38 -35.13 29.94 1.16
CA GLN A 38 -33.89 29.19 1.37
C GLN A 38 -32.67 30.11 1.49
N GLN A 39 -32.54 31.16 0.66
CA GLN A 39 -31.48 32.16 0.79
C GLN A 39 -31.51 32.85 2.16
N LYS A 40 -32.70 33.25 2.64
CA LYS A 40 -32.86 33.81 3.99
C LYS A 40 -32.44 32.83 5.09
N ARG A 41 -32.78 31.54 4.93
CA ARG A 41 -32.32 30.48 5.84
C ARG A 41 -30.80 30.39 5.83
N ILE A 42 -30.16 30.35 4.66
CA ILE A 42 -28.69 30.31 4.55
C ILE A 42 -28.05 31.51 5.26
N GLN A 43 -28.53 32.72 4.99
CA GLN A 43 -28.04 33.94 5.63
C GLN A 43 -28.16 33.88 7.15
N SER A 44 -29.21 33.25 7.69
CA SER A 44 -29.37 33.08 9.14
C SER A 44 -28.26 32.22 9.77
N PHE A 45 -27.71 31.24 9.02
CA PHE A 45 -26.61 30.40 9.46
C PHE A 45 -25.22 31.03 9.28
N LEU A 46 -25.08 32.04 8.43
CA LEU A 46 -23.82 32.75 8.19
C LEU A 46 -23.53 33.84 9.24
N GLN A 47 -22.25 34.08 9.51
CA GLN A 47 -21.80 35.24 10.27
C GLN A 47 -22.02 36.54 9.48
N PRO A 48 -22.14 37.72 10.12
CA PRO A 48 -22.36 38.99 9.42
C PRO A 48 -21.35 39.26 8.29
N ARG A 49 -20.05 39.01 8.52
CA ARG A 49 -19.00 39.16 7.48
C ARG A 49 -19.17 38.18 6.30
N GLN A 50 -19.70 36.99 6.56
CA GLN A 50 -19.92 35.95 5.55
C GLN A 50 -21.19 36.22 4.74
N ARG A 51 -22.22 36.85 5.33
CA ARG A 51 -23.44 37.26 4.60
C ARG A 51 -23.13 38.21 3.45
N VAL A 52 -22.14 39.08 3.65
CA VAL A 52 -21.65 40.02 2.63
C VAL A 52 -21.27 39.31 1.34
N PHE A 53 -20.67 38.12 1.42
CA PHE A 53 -20.32 37.30 0.26
C PHE A 53 -21.55 36.96 -0.58
N LEU A 54 -22.58 36.34 0.01
CA LEU A 54 -23.79 35.93 -0.72
C LEU A 54 -24.59 37.12 -1.25
N GLU A 55 -24.61 38.24 -0.52
CA GLU A 55 -25.32 39.45 -0.96
C GLU A 55 -24.62 40.15 -2.14
N LEU A 56 -23.29 40.10 -2.21
CA LEU A 56 -22.51 40.66 -3.30
C LEU A 56 -22.39 39.73 -4.51
N LEU A 57 -22.44 38.42 -4.30
CA LEU A 57 -22.14 37.41 -5.32
C LEU A 57 -22.77 37.70 -6.70
N PRO A 58 -24.09 37.98 -6.81
CA PRO A 58 -24.68 38.27 -8.12
C PRO A 58 -24.17 39.57 -8.75
N LEU A 59 -23.86 40.58 -7.93
CA LEU A 59 -23.33 41.85 -8.41
C LEU A 59 -21.92 41.68 -8.98
N LEU A 60 -21.09 40.82 -8.38
CA LEU A 60 -19.73 40.53 -8.87
C LEU A 60 -19.74 39.93 -10.28
N PHE A 61 -20.75 39.13 -10.63
CA PHE A 61 -20.91 38.58 -11.98
C PHE A 61 -21.78 39.46 -12.91
N HIS A 62 -22.59 40.36 -12.36
CA HIS A 62 -23.37 41.32 -13.14
C HIS A 62 -22.54 42.54 -13.58
N GLN A 63 -21.55 42.97 -12.79
CA GLN A 63 -20.65 44.07 -13.17
C GLN A 63 -19.19 43.66 -13.08
N ASN A 64 -18.40 44.16 -14.02
CA ASN A 64 -16.96 44.01 -14.04
C ASN A 64 -16.31 45.38 -13.79
N VAL A 65 -15.98 45.67 -12.53
CA VAL A 65 -15.49 46.99 -12.09
C VAL A 65 -14.15 46.82 -11.38
N PRO A 66 -13.13 47.65 -11.68
CA PRO A 66 -11.87 47.64 -10.95
C PRO A 66 -12.09 47.75 -9.43
N LEU A 67 -11.25 47.05 -8.66
CA LEU A 67 -11.26 46.98 -7.18
C LEU A 67 -12.39 46.16 -6.55
N LEU A 68 -13.37 45.65 -7.32
CA LEU A 68 -14.25 44.61 -6.81
C LEU A 68 -13.55 43.24 -6.84
N PRO A 69 -13.87 42.33 -5.90
CA PRO A 69 -13.39 40.95 -5.94
C PRO A 69 -13.67 40.29 -7.30
N GLY A 70 -12.68 39.59 -7.84
CA GLY A 70 -12.80 38.92 -9.15
C GLY A 70 -12.54 39.78 -10.39
N PHE A 71 -12.14 41.05 -10.25
CA PHE A 71 -11.75 41.84 -11.43
C PHE A 71 -10.43 41.33 -12.04
N ILE A 72 -10.45 40.96 -13.32
CA ILE A 72 -9.28 40.47 -14.08
C ILE A 72 -8.87 41.49 -15.14
N SER A 73 -9.74 41.78 -16.10
CA SER A 73 -9.53 42.76 -17.17
C SER A 73 -10.81 43.57 -17.41
N SER A 74 -10.81 44.58 -18.30
CA SER A 74 -12.05 45.25 -18.71
C SER A 74 -12.96 44.38 -19.58
N GLU A 75 -12.40 43.37 -20.24
CA GLU A 75 -13.08 42.50 -21.21
C GLU A 75 -13.73 41.27 -20.55
N THR A 76 -13.43 41.03 -19.28
CA THR A 76 -13.96 39.88 -18.54
C THR A 76 -15.49 39.85 -18.59
N PRO A 77 -16.12 38.72 -18.99
CA PRO A 77 -17.56 38.62 -19.13
C PRO A 77 -18.31 38.99 -17.85
N ALA A 78 -19.33 39.83 -17.99
CA ALA A 78 -20.25 40.18 -16.92
C ALA A 78 -21.59 40.62 -17.50
N GLY A 79 -22.65 40.34 -16.75
CA GLY A 79 -24.01 40.69 -17.12
C GLY A 79 -24.95 39.52 -16.90
N ILE A 80 -25.91 39.72 -16.01
CA ILE A 80 -26.99 38.79 -15.71
C ILE A 80 -28.30 39.45 -16.13
N LEU A 81 -29.08 38.76 -16.96
CA LEU A 81 -30.39 39.24 -17.42
C LEU A 81 -31.35 39.37 -16.23
N ASP A 82 -32.16 40.43 -16.21
CA ASP A 82 -33.17 40.73 -15.18
C ASP A 82 -32.67 40.79 -13.72
N TYR A 83 -31.36 40.92 -13.50
CA TYR A 83 -30.81 41.19 -12.19
C TYR A 83 -30.73 42.69 -11.90
N SER A 84 -31.24 43.08 -10.73
CA SER A 84 -31.07 44.42 -10.16
C SER A 84 -30.49 44.30 -8.76
N PRO A 85 -29.36 44.97 -8.44
CA PRO A 85 -28.75 44.86 -7.13
C PRO A 85 -29.62 45.50 -6.05
N THR A 86 -29.65 44.86 -4.88
CA THR A 86 -30.31 45.42 -3.71
C THR A 86 -29.51 46.60 -3.16
N ARG A 87 -30.17 47.49 -2.40
CA ARG A 87 -29.49 48.59 -1.70
C ARG A 87 -28.32 48.08 -0.84
N GLN A 88 -28.49 46.91 -0.22
CA GLN A 88 -27.48 46.30 0.63
C GLN A 88 -26.25 45.86 -0.18
N ALA A 89 -26.45 45.21 -1.33
CA ALA A 89 -25.35 44.83 -2.23
C ALA A 89 -24.55 46.06 -2.72
N LEU A 90 -25.23 47.17 -3.01
CA LEU A 90 -24.58 48.43 -3.39
C LEU A 90 -23.77 49.05 -2.25
N LEU A 91 -24.28 49.00 -1.02
CA LEU A 91 -23.55 49.49 0.15
C LEU A 91 -22.30 48.65 0.42
N HIS A 92 -22.39 47.32 0.27
CA HIS A 92 -21.24 46.44 0.40
C HIS A 92 -20.22 46.66 -0.73
N ALA A 93 -20.65 46.87 -1.97
CA ALA A 93 -19.74 47.18 -3.07
C ALA A 93 -18.97 48.50 -2.85
N ALA A 94 -19.64 49.52 -2.30
CA ALA A 94 -19.01 50.80 -1.96
C ALA A 94 -17.94 50.72 -0.85
N GLN A 95 -17.89 49.62 -0.08
CA GLN A 95 -16.84 49.39 0.92
C GLN A 95 -15.50 49.03 0.28
N PHE A 96 -15.50 48.43 -0.91
CA PHE A 96 -14.29 48.07 -1.66
C PHE A 96 -13.69 49.26 -2.41
N SER A 97 -14.54 50.18 -2.89
CA SER A 97 -14.10 51.39 -3.57
C SER A 97 -15.00 52.57 -3.24
N ARG A 98 -14.41 53.63 -2.66
CA ARG A 98 -15.12 54.88 -2.33
C ARG A 98 -15.67 55.60 -3.56
N SER A 99 -15.11 55.33 -4.75
CA SER A 99 -15.56 55.89 -6.02
C SER A 99 -16.54 54.96 -6.76
N TYR A 100 -16.94 53.84 -6.17
CA TYR A 100 -17.91 52.93 -6.77
C TYR A 100 -19.25 53.64 -7.00
N GLN A 101 -19.68 53.67 -8.26
CA GLN A 101 -20.98 54.17 -8.66
C GLN A 101 -21.65 53.12 -9.53
N TYR A 102 -22.81 52.62 -9.08
CA TYR A 102 -23.60 51.70 -9.87
C TYR A 102 -24.18 52.44 -11.08
N LYS A 103 -23.84 51.97 -12.27
CA LYS A 103 -24.43 52.42 -13.53
C LYS A 103 -25.22 51.29 -14.15
N THR A 104 -26.50 51.51 -14.41
CA THR A 104 -27.30 50.59 -15.22
C THR A 104 -26.75 50.59 -16.64
N ARG A 105 -26.52 49.40 -17.19
CA ARG A 105 -26.09 49.21 -18.58
C ARG A 105 -27.06 48.25 -19.24
N ALA A 106 -27.68 48.67 -20.33
CA ALA A 106 -28.32 47.75 -21.25
C ALA A 106 -27.19 47.10 -22.06
N LEU A 107 -26.94 45.81 -21.82
CA LEU A 107 -25.93 45.06 -22.54
C LEU A 107 -26.56 44.47 -23.81
N ALA A 108 -25.77 44.38 -24.89
CA ALA A 108 -26.21 43.74 -26.11
C ALA A 108 -26.35 42.21 -25.94
N SER A 109 -25.56 41.62 -25.05
CA SER A 109 -25.63 40.23 -24.63
C SER A 109 -25.44 40.10 -23.12
N TYR A 110 -26.02 39.06 -22.54
CA TYR A 110 -25.91 38.74 -21.11
C TYR A 110 -25.16 37.42 -20.97
N PRO A 111 -23.82 37.46 -20.83
CA PRO A 111 -22.99 36.25 -20.92
C PRO A 111 -23.16 35.29 -19.74
N ILE A 112 -23.73 35.77 -18.62
CA ILE A 112 -24.02 34.95 -17.45
C ILE A 112 -25.51 34.64 -17.43
N LEU A 113 -25.85 33.37 -17.65
CA LEU A 113 -27.22 32.89 -17.75
C LEU A 113 -27.84 32.65 -16.38
N GLY A 114 -27.07 32.16 -15.40
CA GLY A 114 -27.59 31.83 -14.08
C GLY A 114 -26.54 31.55 -13.04
N LEU A 115 -26.90 31.78 -11.77
CA LEU A 115 -26.12 31.46 -10.60
C LEU A 115 -26.96 30.58 -9.66
N PHE A 116 -26.47 29.39 -9.35
CA PHE A 116 -27.13 28.44 -8.46
C PHE A 116 -26.16 27.93 -7.42
N LEU A 117 -26.54 28.02 -6.14
CA LEU A 117 -25.78 27.46 -5.03
C LEU A 117 -26.29 26.04 -4.75
N MET A 118 -25.41 25.04 -4.66
CA MET A 118 -25.76 23.62 -4.50
C MET A 118 -25.23 23.07 -3.17
N GLY A 119 -25.71 21.89 -2.78
CA GLY A 119 -25.13 21.08 -1.71
C GLY A 119 -25.89 21.21 -0.39
N SER A 120 -25.20 21.00 0.73
CA SER A 120 -25.85 21.05 2.06
C SER A 120 -26.23 22.46 2.53
N VAL A 121 -25.83 23.50 1.81
CA VAL A 121 -25.93 24.90 2.25
C VAL A 121 -27.38 25.33 2.48
N GLY A 122 -28.31 24.91 1.61
CA GLY A 122 -29.74 25.23 1.74
C GLY A 122 -30.49 24.46 2.84
N SER A 123 -29.83 23.53 3.52
CA SER A 123 -30.45 22.59 4.47
C SER A 123 -30.16 22.93 5.93
N ILE A 124 -30.92 22.31 6.84
CA ILE A 124 -30.70 22.32 8.29
C ILE A 124 -29.30 21.80 8.69
N ALA A 125 -28.71 20.96 7.83
CA ALA A 125 -27.40 20.37 8.02
C ALA A 125 -26.23 21.27 7.59
N PHE A 126 -26.51 22.51 7.18
CA PHE A 126 -25.45 23.47 6.86
C PHE A 126 -24.65 23.84 8.11
N THR A 127 -23.34 23.61 8.05
CA THR A 127 -22.39 23.88 9.14
C THR A 127 -21.23 24.73 8.63
N LYS A 128 -20.41 25.27 9.54
CA LYS A 128 -19.18 26.02 9.18
C LYS A 128 -18.14 25.21 8.41
N THR A 129 -18.26 23.88 8.40
CA THR A 129 -17.37 22.94 7.71
C THR A 129 -18.00 22.39 6.43
N SER A 130 -19.07 23.03 5.95
CA SER A 130 -19.72 22.70 4.68
C SER A 130 -19.14 23.59 3.58
N ASP A 131 -18.79 22.96 2.48
CA ASP A 131 -18.48 23.54 1.19
C ASP A 131 -19.71 24.24 0.56
N MET A 132 -19.45 25.25 -0.27
CA MET A 132 -20.44 25.98 -1.06
C MET A 132 -20.12 25.84 -2.55
N ASP A 133 -20.78 24.90 -3.21
CA ASP A 133 -20.64 24.68 -4.65
C ASP A 133 -21.56 25.63 -5.42
N ILE A 134 -21.03 26.37 -6.40
CA ILE A 134 -21.80 27.33 -7.20
C ILE A 134 -21.71 26.99 -8.67
N TRP A 135 -22.86 26.70 -9.28
CA TRP A 135 -22.98 26.59 -10.73
C TRP A 135 -23.09 27.98 -11.35
N LEU A 136 -22.05 28.35 -12.09
CA LEU A 136 -21.97 29.56 -12.90
C LEU A 136 -22.33 29.20 -14.34
N CYS A 137 -23.61 29.35 -14.68
CA CYS A 137 -24.10 29.02 -16.01
C CYS A 137 -23.79 30.17 -16.96
N HIS A 138 -23.02 29.91 -18.00
CA HIS A 138 -22.61 30.91 -18.99
C HIS A 138 -23.24 30.62 -20.35
N ASP A 139 -23.24 31.63 -21.22
CA ASP A 139 -23.69 31.50 -22.60
C ASP A 139 -22.77 30.50 -23.36
N PRO A 140 -23.30 29.42 -23.95
CA PRO A 140 -22.50 28.47 -24.75
C PRO A 140 -21.76 29.12 -25.92
N ALA A 141 -22.23 30.28 -26.40
CA ALA A 141 -21.61 31.03 -27.49
C ALA A 141 -20.37 31.84 -27.06
N LEU A 142 -19.98 31.83 -25.78
CA LEU A 142 -18.78 32.53 -25.33
C LEU A 142 -17.51 31.95 -25.98
N PRO A 143 -16.58 32.79 -26.46
CA PRO A 143 -15.31 32.32 -26.98
C PRO A 143 -14.43 31.74 -25.86
N PRO A 144 -13.53 30.78 -26.17
CA PRO A 144 -12.69 30.12 -25.16
C PRO A 144 -11.89 31.09 -24.27
N SER A 145 -11.39 32.19 -24.83
CA SER A 145 -10.66 33.21 -24.05
C SER A 145 -11.54 33.92 -23.02
N ALA A 146 -12.82 34.14 -23.33
CA ALA A 146 -13.78 34.72 -22.40
C ALA A 146 -14.14 33.74 -21.28
N ILE A 147 -14.23 32.45 -21.59
CA ILE A 147 -14.43 31.37 -20.60
C ILE A 147 -13.23 31.30 -19.66
N GLU A 148 -12.00 31.41 -20.18
CA GLU A 148 -10.78 31.43 -19.38
C GLU A 148 -10.72 32.64 -18.43
N GLU A 149 -11.05 33.84 -18.91
CA GLU A 149 -11.13 35.03 -18.04
C GLU A 149 -12.25 34.89 -16.99
N LEU A 150 -13.38 34.26 -17.34
CA LEU A 150 -14.46 34.00 -16.40
C LEU A 150 -14.03 33.01 -15.31
N GLN A 151 -13.24 31.98 -15.66
CA GLN A 151 -12.65 31.03 -14.72
C GLN A 151 -11.66 31.73 -13.77
N GLN A 152 -10.80 32.61 -14.29
CA GLN A 152 -9.87 33.41 -13.47
C GLN A 152 -10.63 34.32 -12.50
N LYS A 153 -11.70 34.95 -12.97
CA LYS A 153 -12.60 35.75 -12.13
C LYS A 153 -13.24 34.92 -11.02
N ALA A 154 -13.73 33.73 -11.34
CA ALA A 154 -14.30 32.81 -10.36
C ALA A 154 -13.27 32.43 -9.29
N ALA A 155 -12.06 32.00 -9.69
CA ALA A 155 -10.97 31.66 -8.77
C ALA A 155 -10.59 32.83 -7.83
N ALA A 156 -10.51 34.05 -8.35
CA ALA A 156 -10.24 35.23 -7.52
C ALA A 156 -11.39 35.53 -6.52
N ILE A 157 -12.63 35.17 -6.85
CA ILE A 157 -13.77 35.27 -5.92
C ILE A 157 -13.71 34.15 -4.86
N GLU A 158 -13.23 32.94 -5.20
CA GLU A 158 -12.96 31.86 -4.24
C GLU A 158 -11.90 32.27 -3.22
N GLU A 159 -10.79 32.87 -3.66
CA GLU A 159 -9.75 33.40 -2.77
C GLU A 159 -10.32 34.44 -1.80
N TRP A 160 -11.18 35.33 -2.30
CA TRP A 160 -11.86 36.30 -1.45
C TRP A 160 -12.81 35.62 -0.46
N ALA A 161 -13.58 34.60 -0.87
CA ALA A 161 -14.43 33.83 0.03
C ALA A 161 -13.62 33.14 1.13
N MET A 162 -12.46 32.58 0.79
CA MET A 162 -11.54 31.95 1.74
C MET A 162 -11.08 32.95 2.82
N SER A 163 -10.83 34.21 2.45
CA SER A 163 -10.50 35.28 3.42
C SER A 163 -11.63 35.58 4.43
N LEU A 164 -12.85 35.13 4.15
CA LEU A 164 -14.04 35.26 5.00
C LEU A 164 -14.34 33.97 5.78
N ASP A 165 -13.44 32.99 5.76
CA ASP A 165 -13.63 31.64 6.28
C ASP A 165 -14.84 30.94 5.62
N LEU A 166 -14.98 31.10 4.30
CA LEU A 166 -15.93 30.36 3.48
C LEU A 166 -15.18 29.51 2.44
N GLU A 167 -15.47 28.22 2.41
CA GLU A 167 -14.98 27.29 1.39
C GLU A 167 -15.99 27.30 0.22
N VAL A 168 -15.65 27.98 -0.87
CA VAL A 168 -16.50 28.18 -2.04
C VAL A 168 -15.80 27.62 -3.28
N HIS A 169 -16.54 26.93 -4.12
CA HIS A 169 -16.06 26.41 -5.40
C HIS A 169 -17.04 26.75 -6.53
N PHE A 170 -16.54 27.30 -7.63
CA PHE A 170 -17.31 27.61 -8.83
C PHE A 170 -17.11 26.56 -9.92
N PHE A 171 -18.22 26.16 -10.51
CA PHE A 171 -18.26 25.28 -11.67
C PHE A 171 -18.89 26.03 -12.82
N LEU A 172 -18.12 26.26 -13.89
CA LEU A 172 -18.62 26.88 -15.11
C LEU A 172 -19.45 25.84 -15.87
N ILE A 173 -20.74 26.13 -16.06
CA ILE A 173 -21.68 25.19 -16.67
C ILE A 173 -22.13 25.74 -18.03
N ASP A 174 -21.78 24.98 -19.07
CA ASP A 174 -22.42 25.04 -20.38
C ASP A 174 -23.66 24.13 -20.34
N HIS A 175 -24.85 24.73 -20.29
CA HIS A 175 -26.08 23.96 -20.10
C HIS A 175 -26.45 23.09 -21.31
N GLU A 176 -26.04 23.46 -22.52
CA GLU A 176 -26.30 22.67 -23.73
C GLU A 176 -25.44 21.40 -23.73
N LYS A 177 -24.15 21.56 -23.40
CA LYS A 177 -23.26 20.41 -23.19
C LYS A 177 -23.75 19.52 -22.06
N PHE A 178 -24.12 20.12 -20.91
CA PHE A 178 -24.64 19.39 -19.76
C PHE A 178 -25.86 18.56 -20.18
N LYS A 179 -26.89 19.18 -20.77
CA LYS A 179 -28.12 18.51 -21.23
C LYS A 179 -27.84 17.36 -22.20
N SER A 180 -26.83 17.48 -23.05
CA SER A 180 -26.46 16.43 -24.01
C SER A 180 -25.69 15.25 -23.39
N GLY A 181 -25.39 15.30 -22.08
CA GLY A 181 -24.60 14.30 -21.39
C GLY A 181 -23.10 14.36 -21.71
N GLN A 182 -22.63 15.48 -22.28
CA GLN A 182 -21.20 15.69 -22.52
C GLN A 182 -20.45 16.02 -21.22
N ASP A 183 -19.20 15.58 -21.13
CA ASP A 183 -18.34 15.74 -19.96
C ASP A 183 -18.23 17.21 -19.53
N ILE A 184 -18.56 17.46 -18.27
CA ILE A 184 -18.27 18.74 -17.60
C ILE A 184 -17.38 18.43 -16.40
N PRO A 185 -16.17 19.01 -16.34
CA PRO A 185 -15.28 18.81 -15.21
C PRO A 185 -15.85 19.54 -13.98
N ILE A 186 -16.42 18.77 -13.05
CA ILE A 186 -17.05 19.31 -11.82
C ILE A 186 -16.15 19.07 -10.59
N SER A 187 -14.97 18.44 -10.75
CA SER A 187 -13.81 18.64 -9.89
C SER A 187 -12.59 17.88 -10.43
N ASP A 188 -11.38 18.28 -10.02
CA ASP A 188 -10.13 17.55 -10.31
C ASP A 188 -10.08 16.17 -9.65
N GLU A 189 -10.93 15.91 -8.64
CA GLU A 189 -11.00 14.66 -7.89
C GLU A 189 -12.13 13.73 -8.33
N SER A 190 -13.20 14.25 -8.92
CA SER A 190 -14.30 13.45 -9.46
C SER A 190 -13.90 12.99 -10.85
N SER A 191 -13.99 11.69 -11.12
CA SER A 191 -13.89 11.16 -12.48
C SER A 191 -15.06 11.72 -13.29
N GLY A 192 -14.89 12.92 -13.88
CA GLY A 192 -15.93 13.74 -14.51
C GLY A 192 -16.66 13.11 -15.71
N LYS A 193 -16.43 11.82 -15.98
CA LYS A 193 -17.00 11.05 -17.09
C LYS A 193 -18.36 10.40 -16.78
N THR A 194 -18.80 10.36 -15.53
CA THR A 194 -19.81 9.35 -15.09
C THR A 194 -20.75 9.79 -13.96
N GLN A 195 -21.12 11.07 -13.85
CA GLN A 195 -22.04 11.54 -12.78
C GLN A 195 -23.12 12.53 -13.27
N HIS A 196 -23.52 12.49 -14.54
CA HIS A 196 -24.45 13.47 -15.10
C HIS A 196 -25.84 13.48 -14.41
N TYR A 197 -26.54 12.35 -14.40
CA TYR A 197 -27.93 12.27 -13.95
C TYR A 197 -28.08 12.34 -12.42
N LEU A 198 -27.22 11.69 -11.64
CA LEU A 198 -27.28 11.75 -10.17
C LEU A 198 -26.83 13.11 -9.65
N LEU A 199 -25.92 13.80 -10.36
CA LEU A 199 -25.63 15.19 -10.04
C LEU A 199 -26.81 16.10 -10.39
N LEU A 200 -27.49 15.85 -11.51
CA LEU A 200 -28.73 16.57 -11.87
C LEU A 200 -29.86 16.34 -10.85
N GLU A 201 -29.98 15.11 -10.32
CA GLU A 201 -30.89 14.81 -9.20
C GLU A 201 -30.53 15.65 -7.98
N GLU A 202 -29.25 15.69 -7.60
CA GLU A 202 -28.79 16.50 -6.49
C GLU A 202 -29.03 17.99 -6.75
N PHE A 203 -28.87 18.45 -8.00
CA PHE A 203 -29.14 19.83 -8.41
C PHE A 203 -30.61 20.16 -8.18
N TYR A 204 -31.55 19.40 -8.75
CA TYR A 204 -32.97 19.69 -8.61
C TYR A 204 -33.47 19.58 -7.16
N ARG A 205 -32.85 18.71 -6.36
CA ARG A 205 -33.20 18.56 -4.94
C ARG A 205 -32.59 19.64 -4.03
N THR A 206 -31.39 20.13 -4.32
CA THR A 206 -30.62 20.96 -3.37
C THR A 206 -30.31 22.38 -3.83
N ALA A 207 -30.38 22.66 -5.13
CA ALA A 207 -29.97 23.95 -5.66
C ALA A 207 -30.81 25.09 -5.08
N VAL A 208 -30.15 26.21 -4.82
CA VAL A 208 -30.73 27.46 -4.40
C VAL A 208 -30.47 28.48 -5.51
N TYR A 209 -31.54 28.90 -6.18
CA TYR A 209 -31.47 29.95 -7.20
C TYR A 209 -30.95 31.25 -6.58
N ILE A 210 -29.89 31.82 -7.15
CA ILE A 210 -29.31 33.09 -6.71
C ILE A 210 -29.71 34.23 -7.66
N ALA A 211 -29.45 34.09 -8.97
CA ALA A 211 -29.78 35.09 -9.98
C ALA A 211 -29.83 34.50 -11.41
N GLY A 212 -30.48 35.20 -12.33
CA GLY A 212 -30.52 34.88 -13.77
C GLY A 212 -31.78 34.13 -14.22
N ARG A 213 -31.61 33.26 -15.21
CA ARG A 213 -32.67 32.45 -15.81
C ARG A 213 -33.12 31.32 -14.86
N SER A 214 -34.39 30.92 -14.94
CA SER A 214 -34.95 29.86 -14.08
C SER A 214 -34.80 28.47 -14.71
N PRO A 215 -34.60 27.39 -13.94
CA PRO A 215 -34.54 26.04 -14.50
C PRO A 215 -35.88 25.65 -15.14
N ALA A 216 -35.84 25.26 -16.41
CA ALA A 216 -37.02 24.90 -17.20
C ALA A 216 -37.79 23.70 -16.62
N TRP A 217 -37.09 22.82 -15.89
CA TRP A 217 -37.64 21.64 -15.24
C TRP A 217 -38.87 21.92 -14.36
N TRP A 218 -39.00 23.10 -13.75
CA TRP A 218 -40.17 23.45 -12.94
C TRP A 218 -41.45 23.65 -13.77
N LEU A 219 -41.32 23.97 -15.06
CA LEU A 219 -42.43 24.24 -15.97
C LEU A 219 -43.10 22.98 -16.53
N VAL A 220 -42.38 21.86 -16.54
CA VAL A 220 -42.93 20.55 -16.90
C VAL A 220 -43.73 20.04 -15.70
N PRO A 221 -45.01 19.67 -15.82
CA PRO A 221 -45.74 19.10 -14.69
C PRO A 221 -45.27 17.67 -14.39
N PRO A 222 -45.34 17.18 -13.13
CA PRO A 222 -44.77 15.88 -12.74
C PRO A 222 -45.22 14.68 -13.57
N GLN A 223 -46.46 14.68 -14.07
CA GLN A 223 -46.98 13.60 -14.92
C GLN A 223 -46.36 13.59 -16.34
N GLU A 224 -45.76 14.70 -16.77
CA GLU A 224 -45.10 14.86 -18.08
C GLU A 224 -43.57 14.79 -17.99
N ASP A 225 -43.00 14.42 -16.83
CA ASP A 225 -41.55 14.25 -16.71
C ASP A 225 -41.03 13.36 -17.85
N HIS A 226 -41.72 12.24 -18.16
CA HIS A 226 -41.41 11.22 -19.20
C HIS A 226 -41.30 11.74 -20.63
N ARG A 227 -41.72 13.00 -20.86
CA ARG A 227 -41.67 13.71 -22.14
C ARG A 227 -41.11 15.11 -21.95
N HIS A 228 -40.23 15.33 -20.98
CA HIS A 228 -39.66 16.64 -20.64
C HIS A 228 -39.20 17.43 -21.85
N THR A 229 -38.39 16.80 -22.72
CA THR A 229 -37.82 17.46 -23.91
C THR A 229 -38.93 17.94 -24.85
N ASP A 230 -39.88 17.08 -25.17
CA ASP A 230 -41.01 17.40 -26.06
C ASP A 230 -41.90 18.49 -25.44
N TYR A 231 -42.11 18.44 -24.12
CA TYR A 231 -42.91 19.43 -23.39
C TYR A 231 -42.26 20.82 -23.43
N ILE A 232 -40.95 20.92 -23.16
CA ILE A 232 -40.22 22.19 -23.22
C ILE A 232 -40.19 22.74 -24.65
N SER A 233 -39.93 21.91 -25.66
CA SER A 233 -40.00 22.32 -27.07
C SER A 233 -41.39 22.86 -27.42
N HIS A 234 -42.46 22.18 -26.99
CA HIS A 234 -43.83 22.65 -27.18
C HIS A 234 -44.08 24.03 -26.55
N LEU A 235 -43.58 24.28 -25.32
CA LEU A 235 -43.72 25.57 -24.66
C LEU A 235 -42.98 26.70 -25.41
N LEU A 236 -41.79 26.42 -25.97
CA LEU A 236 -40.97 27.38 -26.70
C LEU A 236 -41.56 27.69 -28.09
N ASP A 237 -41.87 26.64 -28.87
CA ASP A 237 -42.39 26.77 -30.24
C ASP A 237 -43.72 27.54 -30.28
N ASN A 238 -44.57 27.32 -29.28
CA ASN A 238 -45.86 27.99 -29.14
C ASN A 238 -45.79 29.30 -28.34
N LYS A 239 -44.59 29.77 -27.98
CA LYS A 239 -44.35 31.03 -27.27
C LYS A 239 -45.12 31.14 -25.95
N PHE A 240 -45.27 30.01 -25.24
CA PHE A 240 -45.75 30.01 -23.85
C PHE A 240 -44.69 30.57 -22.90
N ILE A 241 -43.41 30.32 -23.19
CA ILE A 241 -42.24 30.84 -22.46
C ILE A 241 -41.20 31.40 -23.45
N SER A 242 -40.25 32.18 -22.96
CA SER A 242 -39.11 32.70 -23.74
C SER A 242 -37.82 31.94 -23.42
N GLU A 243 -36.98 31.67 -24.42
CA GLU A 243 -35.64 31.09 -24.23
C GLU A 243 -34.74 31.95 -23.34
N LEU A 244 -34.99 33.27 -23.32
CA LEU A 244 -34.24 34.21 -22.47
C LEU A 244 -34.63 34.10 -20.99
N GLU A 245 -35.73 33.44 -20.64
CA GLU A 245 -36.21 33.36 -19.25
C GLU A 245 -35.76 32.07 -18.54
N VAL A 246 -35.35 31.04 -19.29
CA VAL A 246 -35.13 29.68 -18.78
C VAL A 246 -33.79 29.08 -19.15
N ILE A 247 -33.34 28.10 -18.36
CA ILE A 247 -32.21 27.21 -18.64
C ILE A 247 -32.71 25.78 -18.56
N ASP A 248 -32.48 24.99 -19.60
CA ASP A 248 -32.83 23.58 -19.60
C ASP A 248 -31.58 22.71 -19.36
N PHE A 249 -31.57 21.99 -18.24
CA PHE A 249 -30.53 21.02 -17.88
C PHE A 249 -30.90 19.58 -18.23
N GLY A 250 -32.11 19.34 -18.77
CA GLY A 250 -32.61 18.01 -19.11
C GLY A 250 -33.50 17.37 -18.04
N SER A 251 -33.73 16.06 -18.19
CA SER A 251 -34.53 15.25 -17.27
C SER A 251 -33.72 14.07 -16.74
N LEU A 252 -34.25 13.38 -15.73
CA LEU A 252 -33.61 12.21 -15.11
C LEU A 252 -33.92 10.89 -15.85
N GLU A 253 -34.33 11.01 -17.11
CA GLU A 253 -34.95 9.93 -17.84
C GLU A 253 -33.91 9.22 -18.64
N ASN A 254 -33.89 7.89 -18.51
CA ASN A 254 -32.87 7.03 -19.07
C ASN A 254 -31.51 7.15 -18.37
N ALA A 255 -31.48 7.46 -17.07
CA ALA A 255 -30.26 7.37 -16.27
C ALA A 255 -29.62 5.98 -16.43
N PRO A 256 -28.37 5.90 -16.93
CA PRO A 256 -27.73 4.63 -17.25
C PRO A 256 -27.33 3.89 -15.96
N PRO A 257 -27.44 2.55 -15.91
CA PRO A 257 -27.08 1.76 -14.72
C PRO A 257 -25.61 1.98 -14.31
N GLU A 258 -24.74 2.28 -15.27
CA GLU A 258 -23.32 2.63 -15.08
C GLU A 258 -23.10 3.78 -14.09
N GLU A 259 -24.02 4.76 -14.07
CA GLU A 259 -23.89 5.94 -13.22
C GLU A 259 -24.14 5.60 -11.74
N PHE A 260 -25.12 4.74 -11.46
CA PHE A 260 -25.39 4.25 -10.11
C PHE A 260 -24.16 3.57 -9.52
N ILE A 261 -23.43 2.80 -10.33
CA ILE A 261 -22.21 2.09 -9.91
C ILE A 261 -21.12 3.09 -9.55
N THR A 262 -20.84 4.03 -10.45
CA THR A 262 -19.73 4.96 -10.31
C THR A 262 -19.97 5.93 -9.14
N VAL A 263 -21.18 6.48 -9.02
CA VAL A 263 -21.56 7.40 -7.95
C VAL A 263 -21.58 6.67 -6.60
N THR A 264 -22.09 5.44 -6.54
CA THR A 264 -22.09 4.65 -5.29
C THR A 264 -20.67 4.36 -4.83
N LEU A 265 -19.78 3.90 -5.72
CA LEU A 265 -18.37 3.62 -5.39
C LEU A 265 -17.65 4.87 -4.89
N TRP A 266 -17.93 6.03 -5.49
CA TRP A 266 -17.42 7.32 -5.04
C TRP A 266 -17.91 7.69 -3.62
N HIS A 267 -19.18 7.45 -3.31
CA HIS A 267 -19.69 7.66 -1.96
C HIS A 267 -19.13 6.68 -0.93
N ILE A 268 -18.87 5.42 -1.30
CA ILE A 268 -18.13 4.47 -0.44
C ILE A 268 -16.73 5.01 -0.18
N TYR A 269 -16.05 5.49 -1.22
CA TYR A 269 -14.73 6.08 -1.11
C TYR A 269 -14.71 7.27 -0.13
N LYS A 270 -15.62 8.24 -0.29
CA LYS A 270 -15.75 9.38 0.65
C LYS A 270 -16.11 8.92 2.08
N ALA A 271 -16.92 7.87 2.21
CA ALA A 271 -17.33 7.34 3.50
C ALA A 271 -16.21 6.66 4.30
N ILE A 272 -15.10 6.24 3.67
CA ILE A 272 -13.92 5.72 4.40
C ILE A 272 -13.33 6.80 5.31
N GLY A 273 -13.20 8.03 4.80
CA GLY A 273 -12.61 9.15 5.55
C GLY A 273 -13.59 9.90 6.43
N SER A 274 -14.87 9.98 6.03
CA SER A 274 -15.91 10.74 6.74
C SER A 274 -17.26 10.02 6.71
N PRO A 275 -17.40 8.88 7.41
CA PRO A 275 -18.52 7.97 7.23
C PRO A 275 -19.87 8.63 7.50
N HIS A 276 -20.05 9.30 8.64
CA HIS A 276 -21.33 9.93 8.99
C HIS A 276 -21.72 11.10 8.09
N LYS A 277 -20.77 11.74 7.39
CA LYS A 277 -21.08 12.79 6.41
C LYS A 277 -21.60 12.20 5.11
N SER A 278 -21.12 11.02 4.71
CA SER A 278 -21.40 10.42 3.40
C SER A 278 -22.43 9.30 3.44
N LEU A 279 -22.69 8.69 4.61
CA LEU A 279 -23.52 7.49 4.71
C LEU A 279 -24.97 7.70 4.26
N LEU A 280 -25.56 8.86 4.55
CA LEU A 280 -26.93 9.17 4.11
C LEU A 280 -27.03 9.18 2.58
N LYS A 281 -26.08 9.83 1.90
CA LYS A 281 -26.00 9.84 0.44
C LYS A 281 -25.70 8.45 -0.12
N LEU A 282 -24.77 7.71 0.48
CA LEU A 282 -24.44 6.34 0.07
C LEU A 282 -25.67 5.42 0.13
N MET A 283 -26.44 5.51 1.21
CA MET A 283 -27.65 4.70 1.40
C MET A 283 -28.77 5.15 0.46
N LEU A 284 -28.85 6.45 0.13
CA LEU A 284 -29.74 6.94 -0.91
C LEU A 284 -29.40 6.33 -2.27
N MET A 285 -28.11 6.28 -2.63
CA MET A 285 -27.67 5.65 -3.88
C MET A 285 -27.99 4.16 -3.92
N GLU A 286 -27.82 3.46 -2.80
CA GLU A 286 -28.26 2.06 -2.69
C GLU A 286 -29.77 1.93 -2.93
N CYS A 287 -30.58 2.78 -2.30
CA CYS A 287 -32.03 2.76 -2.47
C CYS A 287 -32.40 3.03 -3.94
N TYR A 288 -31.78 4.04 -4.57
CA TYR A 288 -31.99 4.33 -5.99
C TYR A 288 -31.59 3.16 -6.89
N ALA A 289 -30.46 2.50 -6.65
CA ALA A 289 -30.04 1.33 -7.41
C ALA A 289 -31.02 0.15 -7.24
N SER A 290 -31.63 -0.01 -6.06
CA SER A 290 -32.62 -1.07 -5.80
C SER A 290 -33.96 -0.86 -6.52
N GLU A 291 -34.27 0.37 -6.93
CA GLU A 291 -35.51 0.75 -7.62
C GLU A 291 -35.34 0.75 -9.15
N TYR A 292 -34.12 0.59 -9.66
CA TYR A 292 -33.81 0.58 -11.08
C TYR A 292 -34.58 -0.54 -11.82
N PRO A 293 -35.15 -0.29 -13.01
CA PRO A 293 -35.04 0.93 -13.82
C PRO A 293 -36.04 2.05 -13.47
N ASN A 294 -37.00 1.79 -12.57
CA ASN A 294 -38.09 2.72 -12.25
C ASN A 294 -37.79 3.51 -10.96
N THR A 295 -36.63 4.15 -10.93
CA THR A 295 -36.13 4.86 -9.75
C THR A 295 -37.05 5.98 -9.31
N GLN A 296 -37.38 6.02 -8.02
CA GLN A 296 -38.25 7.05 -7.45
C GLN A 296 -37.40 8.22 -6.92
N TRP A 297 -37.13 9.19 -7.79
CA TRP A 297 -36.27 10.34 -7.49
C TRP A 297 -36.87 11.28 -6.43
N LEU A 298 -36.06 11.69 -5.45
CA LEU A 298 -36.48 12.64 -4.42
C LEU A 298 -36.80 14.02 -4.98
N CYS A 299 -36.08 14.48 -6.00
CA CYS A 299 -36.40 15.75 -6.66
C CYS A 299 -37.80 15.72 -7.29
N SER A 300 -38.24 14.58 -7.87
CA SER A 300 -39.60 14.45 -8.42
C SER A 300 -40.67 14.52 -7.32
N GLU A 301 -40.42 13.95 -6.14
CA GLU A 301 -41.33 14.10 -4.99
C GLU A 301 -41.41 15.56 -4.50
N MET A 302 -40.27 16.26 -4.44
CA MET A 302 -40.24 17.69 -4.14
C MET A 302 -41.01 18.51 -5.19
N LYS A 303 -40.87 18.19 -6.48
CA LYS A 303 -41.62 18.82 -7.57
C LYS A 303 -43.12 18.64 -7.41
N LYS A 304 -43.57 17.42 -7.13
CA LYS A 304 -44.99 17.09 -6.87
C LYS A 304 -45.55 17.93 -5.72
N ALA A 305 -44.82 18.05 -4.62
CA ALA A 305 -45.24 18.86 -3.47
C ALA A 305 -45.39 20.35 -3.81
N VAL A 306 -44.46 20.93 -4.57
CA VAL A 306 -44.50 22.34 -4.98
C VAL A 306 -45.63 22.64 -5.97
N HIS A 307 -45.85 21.75 -6.95
CA HIS A 307 -47.00 21.83 -7.87
C HIS A 307 -48.33 21.68 -7.12
N GLY A 308 -48.42 20.71 -6.20
CA GLY A 308 -49.60 20.49 -5.35
C GLY A 308 -49.91 21.64 -4.40
N GLY A 309 -48.90 22.46 -4.05
CA GLY A 309 -49.09 23.63 -3.19
C GLY A 309 -49.19 23.30 -1.70
N GLU A 310 -48.87 22.06 -1.30
CA GLU A 310 -48.92 21.59 0.08
C GLU A 310 -47.51 21.28 0.60
N PHE A 311 -46.77 22.30 1.03
CA PHE A 311 -45.43 22.12 1.56
C PHE A 311 -45.05 23.20 2.57
N SER A 312 -44.06 22.88 3.40
CA SER A 312 -43.32 23.85 4.21
C SER A 312 -41.83 23.83 3.82
N LEU A 313 -41.09 24.88 4.18
CA LEU A 313 -39.64 24.92 3.98
C LEU A 313 -38.91 23.81 4.76
N GLU A 314 -39.54 23.27 5.80
CA GLU A 314 -39.03 22.17 6.62
C GLU A 314 -39.30 20.82 5.94
N ASP A 315 -40.50 20.62 5.38
CA ASP A 315 -40.86 19.40 4.63
C ASP A 315 -39.99 19.20 3.37
N LEU A 316 -39.52 20.29 2.75
CA LEU A 316 -38.63 20.27 1.58
C LEU A 316 -37.14 20.32 1.94
N ASP A 317 -36.76 20.14 3.21
CA ASP A 317 -35.35 20.06 3.57
C ASP A 317 -34.69 18.83 2.93
N PRO A 318 -33.57 18.98 2.18
CA PRO A 318 -32.97 17.87 1.44
C PRO A 318 -32.56 16.67 2.32
N TYR A 319 -32.11 16.89 3.56
CA TYR A 319 -31.73 15.78 4.45
C TYR A 319 -32.94 15.12 5.07
N LEU A 320 -34.02 15.85 5.29
CA LEU A 320 -35.28 15.28 5.71
C LEU A 320 -35.87 14.37 4.61
N LEU A 321 -35.86 14.82 3.35
CA LEU A 321 -36.32 14.03 2.21
C LEU A 321 -35.54 12.72 2.09
N ILE A 322 -34.20 12.78 2.22
CA ILE A 322 -33.36 11.59 2.24
C ILE A 322 -33.77 10.65 3.37
N TYR A 323 -33.88 11.18 4.59
CA TYR A 323 -34.24 10.39 5.75
C TYR A 323 -35.60 9.69 5.58
N GLN A 324 -36.62 10.41 5.10
CA GLN A 324 -37.96 9.87 4.87
C GLN A 324 -37.95 8.69 3.90
N LYS A 325 -37.24 8.82 2.78
CA LYS A 325 -37.12 7.74 1.80
C LYS A 325 -36.37 6.54 2.39
N LEU A 326 -35.30 6.77 3.13
CA LEU A 326 -34.53 5.71 3.77
C LEU A 326 -35.31 5.01 4.90
N GLU A 327 -36.11 5.73 5.67
CA GLU A 327 -36.97 5.15 6.70
C GLU A 327 -37.98 4.17 6.07
N ASN A 328 -38.57 4.54 4.94
CA ASN A 328 -39.48 3.67 4.19
C ASN A 328 -38.74 2.44 3.64
N TYR A 329 -37.57 2.64 3.02
CA TYR A 329 -36.74 1.57 2.46
C TYR A 329 -36.25 0.55 3.51
N LEU A 330 -35.94 1.02 4.73
CA LEU A 330 -35.37 0.22 5.82
C LEU A 330 -36.41 -0.23 6.86
N SER A 331 -37.71 -0.09 6.57
CA SER A 331 -38.82 -0.37 7.49
C SER A 331 -38.93 -1.85 7.93
N SER A 332 -38.36 -2.78 7.15
CA SER A 332 -38.35 -4.21 7.50
C SER A 332 -37.57 -4.49 8.81
N PRO A 333 -38.05 -5.40 9.67
CA PRO A 333 -37.33 -5.79 10.91
C PRO A 333 -35.87 -6.21 10.69
N ALA A 334 -35.56 -6.82 9.54
CA ALA A 334 -34.20 -7.25 9.18
C ALA A 334 -33.22 -6.07 9.02
N ASN A 335 -33.73 -4.87 8.75
CA ASN A 335 -32.93 -3.67 8.48
C ASN A 335 -32.83 -2.73 9.68
N ARG A 336 -33.34 -3.10 10.85
CA ARG A 336 -33.39 -2.24 12.04
C ARG A 336 -32.03 -1.63 12.42
N ALA A 337 -30.96 -2.43 12.41
CA ALA A 337 -29.61 -1.94 12.72
C ALA A 337 -29.13 -0.87 11.72
N ARG A 338 -29.49 -1.02 10.44
CA ARG A 338 -29.17 -0.04 9.39
C ARG A 338 -29.93 1.27 9.61
N LEU A 339 -31.20 1.15 10.00
CA LEU A 339 -32.07 2.28 10.28
C LEU A 339 -31.56 3.11 11.46
N GLU A 340 -31.16 2.47 12.56
CA GLU A 340 -30.56 3.17 13.71
C GLU A 340 -29.28 3.91 13.31
N LEU A 341 -28.43 3.30 12.47
CA LEU A 341 -27.22 3.96 11.98
C LEU A 341 -27.53 5.21 11.11
N ILE A 342 -28.60 5.16 10.31
CA ILE A 342 -29.06 6.31 9.53
C ILE A 342 -29.58 7.42 10.44
N ARG A 343 -30.34 7.09 11.49
CA ARG A 343 -30.79 8.05 12.50
C ARG A 343 -29.61 8.69 13.25
N HIS A 344 -28.61 7.89 13.65
CA HIS A 344 -27.35 8.38 14.22
C HIS A 344 -26.62 9.33 13.27
N SER A 345 -26.50 8.95 12.00
CA SER A 345 -25.78 9.74 11.00
C SER A 345 -26.51 11.05 10.68
N LEU A 346 -27.85 11.04 10.64
CA LEU A 346 -28.66 12.24 10.51
C LEU A 346 -28.47 13.18 11.71
N TYR A 347 -28.53 12.64 12.93
CA TYR A 347 -28.27 13.43 14.14
C TYR A 347 -26.89 14.09 14.08
N ILE A 348 -25.83 13.30 13.80
CA ILE A 348 -24.45 13.80 13.75
C ILE A 348 -24.27 14.82 12.63
N LYS A 349 -24.90 14.61 11.47
CA LYS A 349 -24.81 15.52 10.33
C LYS A 349 -25.46 16.89 10.63
N ILE A 350 -26.54 16.91 11.43
CA ILE A 350 -27.24 18.14 11.81
C ILE A 350 -26.57 18.80 13.02
N MET A 351 -26.32 18.04 14.09
CA MET A 351 -25.86 18.56 15.37
C MET A 351 -24.33 18.70 15.47
N GLY A 352 -23.58 17.96 14.66
CA GLY A 352 -22.13 17.81 14.82
C GLY A 352 -21.74 16.86 15.96
N PHE A 353 -20.45 16.52 16.04
CA PHE A 353 -19.92 15.67 17.12
C PHE A 353 -19.67 16.44 18.42
N ALA A 354 -19.39 17.74 18.34
CA ALA A 354 -19.20 18.62 19.49
C ALA A 354 -20.18 19.79 19.38
N ASN A 355 -20.57 20.38 20.50
CA ASN A 355 -21.29 21.67 20.56
C ASN A 355 -20.40 22.82 20.02
N THR A 356 -19.98 22.72 18.76
CA THR A 356 -19.18 23.72 18.05
C THR A 356 -20.03 24.90 17.59
N GLU A 357 -21.36 24.76 17.64
CA GLU A 357 -22.27 25.88 17.39
C GLU A 357 -22.30 26.77 18.63
N GLN A 358 -21.52 27.85 18.57
CA GLN A 358 -21.44 28.87 19.62
C GLN A 358 -22.69 29.75 19.68
N ASP A 359 -23.55 29.71 18.67
CA ASP A 359 -24.79 30.47 18.59
C ASP A 359 -25.96 29.69 19.24
N PRO A 360 -26.46 30.12 20.40
CA PRO A 360 -27.54 29.42 21.12
C PRO A 360 -28.83 29.31 20.31
N GLN A 361 -29.12 30.28 19.43
CA GLN A 361 -30.35 30.28 18.64
C GLN A 361 -30.30 29.20 17.55
N LYS A 362 -29.16 29.07 16.86
CA LYS A 362 -28.95 28.00 15.87
C LYS A 362 -29.00 26.62 16.50
N GLN A 363 -28.38 26.48 17.67
CA GLN A 363 -28.41 25.23 18.42
C GLN A 363 -29.83 24.84 18.84
N LEU A 364 -30.61 25.80 19.36
CA LEU A 364 -32.01 25.57 19.73
C LEU A 364 -32.83 25.16 18.50
N TYR A 365 -32.67 25.84 17.38
CA TYR A 365 -33.40 25.52 16.14
C TYR A 365 -33.12 24.09 15.66
N ARG A 366 -31.85 23.67 15.60
CA ARG A 366 -31.48 22.30 15.22
C ARG A 366 -31.99 21.26 16.21
N THR A 367 -31.95 21.57 17.51
CA THR A 367 -32.46 20.69 18.56
C THR A 367 -33.96 20.46 18.42
N GLU A 368 -34.74 21.52 18.23
CA GLU A 368 -36.19 21.42 18.04
C GLU A 368 -36.55 20.70 16.73
N PHE A 369 -35.76 20.92 15.66
CA PHE A 369 -35.92 20.19 14.41
C PHE A 369 -35.72 18.68 14.59
N ILE A 370 -34.64 18.25 15.24
CA ILE A 370 -34.38 16.82 15.52
C ILE A 370 -35.46 16.22 16.43
N LYS A 371 -35.90 16.92 17.47
CA LYS A 371 -37.00 16.46 18.32
C LYS A 371 -38.30 16.28 17.53
N HIS A 372 -38.60 17.22 16.64
CA HIS A 372 -39.77 17.12 15.77
C HIS A 372 -39.71 15.88 14.87
N ILE A 373 -38.55 15.60 14.26
CA ILE A 373 -38.32 14.37 13.49
C ILE A 373 -38.51 13.14 14.38
N ALA A 374 -37.82 13.08 15.52
CA ALA A 374 -37.90 11.93 16.41
C ALA A 374 -39.34 11.62 16.85
N HIS A 375 -40.14 12.65 17.13
CA HIS A 375 -41.56 12.49 17.45
C HIS A 375 -42.37 12.03 16.23
N ARG A 376 -42.18 12.65 15.06
CA ARG A 376 -42.94 12.34 13.83
C ARG A 376 -42.71 10.91 13.33
N TRP A 377 -41.50 10.37 13.48
CA TRP A 377 -41.15 9.01 13.09
C TRP A 377 -41.01 8.03 14.26
N GLN A 378 -41.54 8.40 15.45
CA GLN A 378 -41.60 7.53 16.63
C GLN A 378 -40.26 6.85 16.97
N TRP A 379 -39.19 7.64 17.00
CA TRP A 379 -37.88 7.15 17.42
C TRP A 379 -37.98 6.60 18.85
N PRO A 380 -37.18 5.58 19.21
CA PRO A 380 -37.10 5.11 20.58
C PRO A 380 -36.79 6.27 21.53
N GLU A 381 -37.53 6.39 22.63
CA GLU A 381 -37.36 7.51 23.58
C GLU A 381 -35.93 7.60 24.15
N THR A 382 -35.21 6.47 24.19
CA THR A 382 -33.83 6.40 24.66
C THR A 382 -32.81 6.86 23.62
N LEU A 383 -33.15 6.88 22.33
CA LEU A 383 -32.22 7.12 21.22
C LEU A 383 -31.57 8.51 21.28
N LEU A 384 -32.37 9.58 21.34
CA LEU A 384 -31.84 10.95 21.41
C LEU A 384 -31.00 11.20 22.68
N PRO A 385 -31.44 10.79 23.89
CA PRO A 385 -30.60 10.81 25.08
C PRO A 385 -29.28 10.03 24.93
N GLU A 386 -29.31 8.86 24.30
CA GLU A 386 -28.11 8.03 24.08
C GLU A 386 -27.13 8.72 23.14
N ILE A 387 -27.59 9.21 21.98
CA ILE A 387 -26.72 9.90 21.02
C ILE A 387 -26.16 11.20 21.63
N SER A 388 -27.00 11.97 22.34
CA SER A 388 -26.59 13.26 22.92
C SER A 388 -25.61 13.14 24.08
N ARG A 389 -25.76 12.14 24.98
CA ARG A 389 -24.79 11.88 26.06
C ARG A 389 -23.43 11.42 25.55
N GLN A 390 -23.41 10.84 24.35
CA GLN A 390 -22.21 10.28 23.75
C GLN A 390 -21.55 11.23 22.73
N GLN A 391 -21.66 12.55 22.92
CA GLN A 391 -21.00 13.55 22.06
C GLN A 391 -19.46 13.47 22.16
N SER A 392 -18.90 13.09 23.31
CA SER A 392 -17.47 12.81 23.44
C SER A 392 -17.17 11.33 23.22
N TRP A 393 -16.66 10.99 22.03
CA TRP A 393 -16.31 9.61 21.72
C TRP A 393 -14.95 9.25 22.30
N ASN A 394 -14.93 8.16 23.06
CA ASN A 394 -13.72 7.44 23.44
C ASN A 394 -13.40 6.33 22.43
N ILE A 395 -12.25 5.70 22.61
CA ILE A 395 -11.80 4.65 21.69
C ILE A 395 -12.72 3.43 21.63
N LEU A 396 -13.34 3.04 22.74
CA LEU A 396 -14.28 1.93 22.79
C LEU A 396 -15.48 2.17 21.88
N LYS A 397 -16.09 3.36 21.96
CA LYS A 397 -17.21 3.74 21.10
C LYS A 397 -16.77 3.85 19.65
N ALA A 398 -15.66 4.53 19.37
CA ALA A 398 -15.17 4.70 18.01
C ALA A 398 -14.94 3.34 17.32
N THR A 399 -14.35 2.37 18.04
CA THR A 399 -14.11 1.01 17.52
C THR A 399 -15.41 0.26 17.24
N ARG A 400 -16.40 0.32 18.15
CA ARG A 400 -17.72 -0.31 17.94
C ARG A 400 -18.47 0.29 16.74
N GLU A 401 -18.47 1.61 16.63
CA GLU A 401 -19.09 2.32 15.51
C GLU A 401 -18.36 2.03 14.19
N HIS A 402 -17.02 1.92 14.22
CA HIS A 402 -16.23 1.49 13.08
C HIS A 402 -16.68 0.13 12.56
N ASP A 403 -16.85 -0.88 13.42
CA ASP A 403 -17.29 -2.23 13.01
C ASP A 403 -18.71 -2.23 12.40
N ILE A 404 -19.60 -1.36 12.90
CA ILE A 404 -20.93 -1.18 12.33
C ILE A 404 -20.80 -0.58 10.92
N ILE A 405 -20.12 0.56 10.79
CA ILE A 405 -19.93 1.27 9.52
C ILE A 405 -19.23 0.37 8.49
N LEU A 406 -18.14 -0.30 8.86
CA LEU A 406 -17.35 -1.14 7.96
C LEU A 406 -18.20 -2.27 7.37
N ARG A 407 -19.06 -2.90 8.19
CA ARG A 407 -20.01 -3.92 7.70
C ARG A 407 -21.01 -3.34 6.69
N HIS A 408 -21.47 -2.10 6.89
CA HIS A 408 -22.37 -1.44 5.93
C HIS A 408 -21.65 -1.06 4.64
N LEU A 409 -20.44 -0.50 4.70
CA LEU A 409 -19.64 -0.19 3.51
C LEU A 409 -19.37 -1.45 2.69
N ALA A 410 -18.99 -2.56 3.34
CA ALA A 410 -18.83 -3.85 2.68
C ALA A 410 -20.15 -4.42 2.13
N GLY A 411 -21.29 -4.10 2.76
CA GLY A 411 -22.63 -4.43 2.27
C GLY A 411 -22.97 -3.68 0.99
N CYS A 412 -22.89 -2.34 1.00
CA CYS A 412 -23.11 -1.49 -0.17
C CYS A 412 -22.18 -1.85 -1.32
N TYR A 413 -20.90 -2.14 -1.03
CA TYR A 413 -19.93 -2.57 -2.04
C TYR A 413 -20.34 -3.89 -2.71
N ARG A 414 -20.75 -4.91 -1.95
CA ARG A 414 -21.23 -6.17 -2.51
C ARG A 414 -22.52 -6.00 -3.31
N MET A 415 -23.45 -5.17 -2.81
CA MET A 415 -24.69 -4.87 -3.51
C MET A 415 -24.39 -4.24 -4.88
N ILE A 416 -23.54 -3.21 -4.93
CA ILE A 416 -23.29 -2.50 -6.18
C ILE A 416 -22.52 -3.36 -7.20
N LEU A 417 -21.66 -4.27 -6.74
CA LEU A 417 -21.04 -5.26 -7.62
C LEU A 417 -22.06 -6.26 -8.19
N ASN A 418 -23.05 -6.67 -7.41
CA ASN A 418 -24.13 -7.53 -7.90
C ASN A 418 -25.00 -6.79 -8.92
N PHE A 419 -25.35 -5.52 -8.63
CA PHE A 419 -26.08 -4.65 -9.55
C PHE A 419 -25.34 -4.50 -10.89
N ALA A 420 -24.03 -4.25 -10.84
CA ALA A 420 -23.18 -4.18 -12.04
C ALA A 420 -23.22 -5.48 -12.86
N GLY A 421 -23.18 -6.64 -12.20
CA GLY A 421 -23.26 -7.94 -12.87
C GLY A 421 -24.61 -8.23 -13.54
N GLN A 422 -25.69 -7.58 -13.10
CA GLN A 422 -27.05 -7.78 -13.63
C GLN A 422 -27.40 -6.81 -14.76
N HIS A 423 -26.94 -5.56 -14.67
CA HIS A 423 -27.44 -4.47 -15.52
C HIS A 423 -26.42 -3.92 -16.51
N VAL A 424 -25.14 -4.31 -16.43
CA VAL A 424 -24.08 -3.71 -17.24
C VAL A 424 -23.31 -4.74 -18.06
N GLN A 425 -23.01 -4.39 -19.31
CA GLN A 425 -22.20 -5.19 -20.22
C GLN A 425 -20.72 -5.20 -19.82
N SER A 426 -19.96 -6.18 -20.33
CA SER A 426 -18.55 -6.45 -19.99
C SER A 426 -17.62 -5.23 -19.98
N ASN A 427 -17.88 -4.23 -20.83
CA ASN A 427 -17.02 -3.08 -21.08
C ASN A 427 -16.86 -2.13 -19.88
N LEU A 428 -17.74 -2.17 -18.87
CA LEU A 428 -17.55 -1.36 -17.65
C LEU A 428 -16.36 -1.80 -16.81
N LYS A 429 -15.99 -3.08 -16.93
CA LYS A 429 -14.77 -3.60 -16.28
C LYS A 429 -13.52 -2.92 -16.82
N ASP A 430 -13.57 -2.27 -17.97
CA ASP A 430 -12.42 -1.57 -18.56
C ASP A 430 -12.29 -0.11 -18.11
N ASN A 431 -13.24 0.41 -17.31
CA ASN A 431 -13.09 1.72 -16.70
C ASN A 431 -11.98 1.67 -15.63
N GLU A 432 -10.86 2.33 -15.92
CA GLU A 432 -9.69 2.36 -15.05
C GLU A 432 -9.99 2.99 -13.68
N ASP A 433 -10.79 4.05 -13.60
CA ASP A 433 -11.11 4.70 -12.32
C ASP A 433 -11.90 3.78 -11.39
N LEU A 434 -12.83 2.99 -11.95
CA LEU A 434 -13.55 1.96 -11.20
C LEU A 434 -12.61 0.87 -10.67
N LYS A 435 -11.62 0.44 -11.46
CA LYS A 435 -10.59 -0.50 -10.99
C LYS A 435 -9.77 0.09 -9.86
N LEU A 436 -9.40 1.37 -9.95
CA LEU A 436 -8.60 2.05 -8.93
C LEU A 436 -9.36 2.23 -7.61
N ILE A 437 -10.61 2.70 -7.69
CA ILE A 437 -11.50 2.78 -6.51
C ILE A 437 -11.69 1.38 -5.94
N GLY A 438 -11.98 0.38 -6.77
CA GLY A 438 -12.11 -1.01 -6.35
C GLY A 438 -10.88 -1.55 -5.60
N ARG A 439 -9.65 -1.29 -6.11
CA ARG A 439 -8.39 -1.67 -5.44
C ARG A 439 -8.23 -0.97 -4.09
N LYS A 440 -8.53 0.33 -4.00
CA LYS A 440 -8.48 1.10 -2.75
C LYS A 440 -9.50 0.59 -1.73
N LEU A 441 -10.73 0.34 -2.15
CA LEU A 441 -11.77 -0.25 -1.30
C LEU A 441 -11.38 -1.64 -0.83
N HIS A 442 -10.85 -2.48 -1.71
CA HIS A 442 -10.33 -3.80 -1.32
C HIS A 442 -9.19 -3.67 -0.32
N SER A 443 -8.22 -2.78 -0.56
CA SER A 443 -7.13 -2.48 0.37
C SER A 443 -7.61 -1.95 1.71
N PHE A 444 -8.79 -1.35 1.80
CA PHE A 444 -9.33 -0.86 3.06
C PHE A 444 -10.18 -1.93 3.79
N LEU A 445 -11.06 -2.61 3.05
CA LEU A 445 -12.05 -3.56 3.60
C LEU A 445 -11.45 -4.94 3.92
N ASP A 446 -10.38 -5.34 3.24
CA ASP A 446 -9.83 -6.69 3.35
C ASP A 446 -9.04 -6.88 4.66
N LYS A 447 -9.41 -7.90 5.43
CA LYS A 447 -8.79 -8.25 6.72
C LYS A 447 -7.77 -9.38 6.49
N LYS A 448 -6.50 -9.07 6.65
CA LYS A 448 -5.37 -10.02 6.52
C LYS A 448 -4.65 -10.19 7.85
N PRO A 449 -4.08 -11.37 8.16
CA PRO A 449 -3.23 -11.55 9.32
C PRO A 449 -2.13 -10.48 9.38
N GLY A 450 -1.95 -9.86 10.55
CA GLY A 450 -0.94 -8.84 10.78
C GLY A 450 -1.25 -7.45 10.20
N LYS A 451 -2.27 -7.29 9.35
CA LYS A 451 -2.63 -5.96 8.82
C LYS A 451 -3.26 -5.09 9.91
N ILE A 452 -2.68 -3.92 10.12
CA ILE A 452 -3.16 -2.94 11.10
C ILE A 452 -4.36 -2.20 10.52
N GLU A 453 -5.50 -2.35 11.18
CA GLU A 453 -6.77 -1.74 10.79
C GLU A 453 -6.82 -0.25 11.17
N PHE A 454 -7.19 0.59 10.20
CA PHE A 454 -7.44 2.01 10.38
C PHE A 454 -8.93 2.20 10.68
N ILE A 455 -9.27 2.70 11.86
CA ILE A 455 -10.66 2.95 12.23
C ILE A 455 -11.19 4.20 11.49
N THR A 456 -12.26 4.03 10.72
CA THR A 456 -12.95 5.10 9.95
C THR A 456 -13.46 6.25 10.83
N THR A 457 -13.63 5.99 12.12
CA THR A 457 -14.19 6.90 13.13
C THR A 457 -13.12 7.60 13.96
N ARG A 458 -11.82 7.44 13.64
CA ARG A 458 -10.72 8.04 14.41
C ARG A 458 -10.80 9.57 14.50
N SER A 459 -11.35 10.21 13.48
CA SER A 459 -11.56 11.67 13.45
C SER A 459 -12.65 12.15 14.42
N ALA A 460 -13.53 11.25 14.88
CA ALA A 460 -14.56 11.55 15.86
C ALA A 460 -14.06 11.41 17.31
N LEU A 461 -12.84 10.89 17.55
CA LEU A 461 -12.25 10.78 18.88
C LEU A 461 -12.01 12.17 19.47
N GLN A 462 -12.71 12.48 20.57
CA GLN A 462 -12.59 13.76 21.27
C GLN A 462 -11.83 13.63 22.59
N THR A 463 -11.91 12.47 23.24
CA THR A 463 -11.17 12.19 24.47
C THR A 463 -9.83 11.57 24.12
N LYS A 464 -8.74 12.24 24.48
CA LYS A 464 -7.41 11.64 24.48
C LYS A 464 -7.24 10.89 25.78
N GLU A 465 -7.19 9.56 25.67
CA GLU A 465 -6.99 8.70 26.83
C GLU A 465 -5.64 9.02 27.47
N GLN A 466 -5.63 9.22 28.80
CA GLN A 466 -4.40 9.54 29.51
C GLN A 466 -3.62 8.29 29.92
N GLU A 467 -4.31 7.16 30.03
CA GLU A 467 -3.76 5.90 30.51
C GLU A 467 -4.39 4.72 29.76
N LEU A 468 -3.54 3.80 29.29
CA LEU A 468 -3.91 2.54 28.65
C LEU A 468 -3.09 1.40 29.25
N SER A 469 -3.67 0.21 29.28
CA SER A 469 -2.98 -1.00 29.76
C SER A 469 -2.86 -2.04 28.66
N LEU A 470 -1.64 -2.58 28.51
CA LEU A 470 -1.22 -3.59 27.57
C LEU A 470 -1.00 -4.88 28.37
N VAL A 471 -1.96 -5.79 28.29
CA VAL A 471 -1.97 -6.98 29.13
C VAL A 471 -1.75 -8.22 28.27
N GLU A 472 -0.79 -9.04 28.67
CA GLU A 472 -0.56 -10.34 28.06
C GLU A 472 -1.66 -11.32 28.48
N THR A 473 -2.40 -11.85 27.51
CA THR A 473 -3.55 -12.73 27.74
C THR A 473 -3.34 -14.06 27.03
N ARG A 474 -3.89 -15.14 27.60
CA ARG A 474 -3.94 -16.46 26.92
C ARG A 474 -5.26 -16.59 26.19
N PHE A 475 -5.17 -16.94 24.91
CA PHE A 475 -6.34 -17.17 24.06
C PHE A 475 -6.78 -18.65 24.08
N ALA A 476 -7.87 -18.95 23.36
CA ALA A 476 -8.54 -20.25 23.40
C ALA A 476 -7.66 -21.42 22.95
N ASP A 477 -6.64 -21.17 22.12
CA ASP A 477 -5.64 -22.12 21.66
C ASP A 477 -4.44 -22.25 22.61
N ASN A 478 -4.54 -21.65 23.80
CA ASN A 478 -3.49 -21.58 24.82
C ASN A 478 -2.22 -20.84 24.37
N GLN A 479 -2.28 -20.09 23.26
CA GLN A 479 -1.22 -19.19 22.85
C GLN A 479 -1.33 -17.86 23.61
N SER A 480 -0.18 -17.28 23.96
CA SER A 480 -0.12 -15.92 24.50
C SER A 480 -0.33 -14.90 23.38
N GLY A 481 -1.16 -13.91 23.63
CA GLY A 481 -1.25 -12.69 22.83
C GLY A 481 -1.44 -11.47 23.72
N TRP A 482 -1.92 -10.39 23.14
CA TRP A 482 -1.97 -9.08 23.76
C TRP A 482 -3.36 -8.46 23.67
N SER A 483 -3.79 -7.85 24.78
CA SER A 483 -5.08 -7.19 24.90
C SER A 483 -4.89 -5.75 25.39
N LEU A 484 -5.55 -4.81 24.71
CA LEU A 484 -5.55 -3.39 25.07
C LEU A 484 -6.77 -3.06 25.91
N TYR A 485 -6.56 -2.38 27.03
CA TYR A 485 -7.60 -1.91 27.93
C TYR A 485 -7.53 -0.41 28.18
N LEU A 486 -8.69 0.17 28.50
CA LEU A 486 -8.81 1.56 28.90
C LEU A 486 -8.46 1.72 30.39
N GLY A 487 -7.63 2.71 30.73
CA GLY A 487 -7.21 2.96 32.12
C GLY A 487 -6.21 1.91 32.63
N HIS A 488 -6.16 1.76 33.95
CA HIS A 488 -5.26 0.82 34.63
C HIS A 488 -5.94 -0.54 34.85
N VAL A 489 -5.50 -1.55 34.10
CA VAL A 489 -6.01 -2.93 34.15
C VAL A 489 -4.82 -3.88 34.28
N THR A 490 -4.96 -4.88 35.14
CA THR A 490 -3.95 -5.92 35.42
C THR A 490 -4.58 -7.30 35.27
N ALA A 491 -3.75 -8.34 35.34
CA ALA A 491 -4.20 -9.73 35.28
C ALA A 491 -5.27 -10.07 36.34
N ASP A 492 -5.26 -9.36 37.48
CA ASP A 492 -6.14 -9.65 38.62
C ASP A 492 -7.57 -9.12 38.44
N ASN A 493 -7.77 -8.07 37.62
CA ASN A 493 -9.09 -7.46 37.39
C ASN A 493 -9.62 -7.65 35.95
N LEU A 494 -8.95 -8.51 35.17
CA LEU A 494 -9.27 -8.84 33.78
C LEU A 494 -10.72 -9.30 33.55
N ALA A 495 -11.26 -10.10 34.46
CA ALA A 495 -12.57 -10.75 34.30
C ALA A 495 -13.75 -9.75 34.22
N GLU A 496 -13.56 -8.54 34.74
CA GLU A 496 -14.60 -7.49 34.77
C GLU A 496 -14.50 -6.51 33.60
N GLN A 497 -13.47 -6.64 32.74
CA GLN A 497 -13.15 -5.66 31.71
C GLN A 497 -13.21 -6.27 30.29
N SER A 498 -13.76 -5.52 29.35
CA SER A 498 -13.75 -5.90 27.93
C SER A 498 -12.57 -5.25 27.20
N PRO A 499 -11.73 -6.01 26.48
CA PRO A 499 -10.63 -5.44 25.73
C PRO A 499 -11.13 -4.57 24.57
N ILE A 500 -10.39 -3.50 24.28
CA ILE A 500 -10.58 -2.65 23.10
C ILE A 500 -10.15 -3.40 21.84
N LYS A 501 -8.98 -4.05 21.89
CA LYS A 501 -8.35 -4.74 20.78
C LYS A 501 -7.51 -5.91 21.29
N ASN A 502 -7.50 -6.99 20.53
CA ASN A 502 -6.64 -8.16 20.75
C ASN A 502 -5.70 -8.33 19.54
N THR A 503 -4.45 -8.69 19.79
CA THR A 503 -3.40 -8.94 18.78
C THR A 503 -2.47 -10.08 19.21
N TRP A 504 -1.64 -10.59 18.30
CA TRP A 504 -0.67 -11.66 18.62
C TRP A 504 0.70 -11.11 19.02
N SER A 505 0.97 -9.83 18.75
CA SER A 505 2.22 -9.16 19.12
C SER A 505 1.95 -7.83 19.83
N LEU A 506 2.83 -7.50 20.78
CA LEU A 506 2.89 -6.19 21.43
C LEU A 506 3.14 -5.08 20.40
N ILE A 507 4.02 -5.31 19.43
CA ILE A 507 4.36 -4.33 18.38
C ILE A 507 3.14 -4.06 17.47
N GLU A 508 2.35 -5.09 17.19
CA GLU A 508 1.08 -4.94 16.44
C GLU A 508 0.10 -4.06 17.22
N LEU A 509 -0.01 -4.26 18.54
CA LEU A 509 -0.89 -3.48 19.41
C LEU A 509 -0.46 -2.01 19.49
N LEU A 510 0.85 -1.77 19.67
CA LEU A 510 1.42 -0.42 19.70
C LEU A 510 1.24 0.28 18.34
N ALA A 511 1.45 -0.42 17.23
CA ALA A 511 1.20 0.13 15.90
C ALA A 511 -0.28 0.52 15.72
N TRP A 512 -1.21 -0.30 16.21
CA TRP A 512 -2.64 0.02 16.19
C TRP A 512 -2.99 1.27 17.02
N ILE A 513 -2.39 1.44 18.21
CA ILE A 513 -2.54 2.64 19.04
C ILE A 513 -2.07 3.90 18.30
N ILE A 514 -0.94 3.81 17.59
CA ILE A 514 -0.34 4.92 16.84
C ILE A 514 -1.20 5.29 15.62
N VAL A 515 -1.49 4.32 14.75
CA VAL A 515 -2.24 4.53 13.49
C VAL A 515 -3.64 5.11 13.73
N ASN A 516 -4.25 4.77 14.87
CA ASN A 516 -5.58 5.23 15.26
C ASN A 516 -5.56 6.49 16.14
N GLY A 517 -4.42 7.16 16.28
CA GLY A 517 -4.30 8.50 16.87
C GLY A 517 -4.41 8.55 18.39
N LEU A 518 -4.22 7.43 19.08
CA LEU A 518 -4.27 7.37 20.55
C LEU A 518 -2.94 7.76 21.18
N TYR A 519 -1.83 7.55 20.46
CA TYR A 519 -0.51 7.87 20.97
C TYR A 519 -0.28 9.38 21.08
N HIS A 520 0.25 9.80 22.24
CA HIS A 520 0.84 11.12 22.45
C HIS A 520 1.91 11.03 23.54
N LYS A 521 2.88 11.95 23.56
CA LYS A 521 4.04 11.88 24.48
C LYS A 521 3.70 11.79 25.98
N LYS A 522 2.53 12.30 26.39
CA LYS A 522 2.05 12.24 27.79
C LYS A 522 1.24 10.97 28.14
N LEU A 523 1.04 10.05 27.18
CA LEU A 523 0.20 8.86 27.37
C LEU A 523 0.94 7.89 28.29
N LYS A 524 0.29 7.48 29.38
CA LYS A 524 0.83 6.45 30.26
C LYS A 524 0.44 5.07 29.73
N LEU A 525 1.44 4.27 29.36
CA LEU A 525 1.27 2.87 28.97
C LEU A 525 1.68 1.98 30.14
N ASN A 526 0.74 1.22 30.68
CA ASN A 526 1.02 0.17 31.65
C ASN A 526 1.22 -1.15 30.92
N LEU A 527 2.27 -1.89 31.25
CA LEU A 527 2.55 -3.22 30.71
C LEU A 527 2.37 -4.25 31.82
N ASP A 528 1.52 -5.24 31.59
CA ASP A 528 1.39 -6.42 32.47
C ASP A 528 1.64 -7.68 31.64
N SER A 529 2.83 -8.27 31.81
CA SER A 529 3.29 -9.41 31.04
C SER A 529 4.14 -10.34 31.90
N LYS A 530 4.02 -11.64 31.61
CA LYS A 530 4.84 -12.69 32.23
C LYS A 530 5.98 -13.14 31.33
N THR A 531 5.86 -12.91 30.01
CA THR A 531 6.86 -13.36 29.03
C THR A 531 7.79 -12.24 28.56
N LEU A 532 7.35 -10.98 28.59
CA LEU A 532 8.18 -9.83 28.22
C LEU A 532 8.50 -8.97 29.44
N ILE A 533 9.78 -8.70 29.63
CA ILE A 533 10.31 -7.83 30.68
C ILE A 533 10.82 -6.56 30.02
N LEU A 534 10.03 -5.48 30.12
CA LEU A 534 10.36 -4.15 29.59
C LEU A 534 10.30 -3.13 30.72
N SER A 535 11.35 -2.33 30.84
CA SER A 535 11.27 -1.11 31.65
C SER A 535 10.34 -0.08 30.99
N THR A 536 9.80 0.85 31.79
CA THR A 536 8.96 1.95 31.28
C THR A 536 9.68 2.75 30.19
N ASN A 537 11.00 2.96 30.34
CA ASN A 537 11.82 3.68 29.37
C ASN A 537 11.98 2.91 28.05
N GLU A 538 12.17 1.59 28.09
CA GLU A 538 12.26 0.76 26.88
C GLU A 538 10.93 0.71 26.13
N LEU A 539 9.81 0.58 26.85
CA LEU A 539 8.48 0.63 26.25
C LEU A 539 8.23 1.99 25.57
N GLN A 540 8.55 3.09 26.25
CA GLN A 540 8.42 4.43 25.69
C GLN A 540 9.31 4.62 24.46
N THR A 541 10.59 4.25 24.55
CA THR A 541 11.55 4.37 23.44
C THR A 541 11.10 3.57 22.22
N THR A 542 10.63 2.34 22.43
CA THR A 542 10.10 1.49 21.36
C THR A 542 8.87 2.13 20.71
N THR A 543 7.96 2.67 21.52
CA THR A 543 6.74 3.32 21.04
C THR A 543 7.06 4.59 20.25
N GLU A 544 8.02 5.41 20.72
CA GLU A 544 8.50 6.60 20.02
C GLU A 544 9.14 6.25 18.67
N GLN A 545 10.05 5.27 18.65
CA GLN A 545 10.69 4.81 17.41
C GLN A 545 9.68 4.27 16.39
N LEU A 546 8.65 3.55 16.86
CA LEU A 546 7.57 3.04 16.03
C LEU A 546 6.70 4.18 15.49
N ASN A 547 6.35 5.16 16.33
CA ASN A 547 5.59 6.34 15.93
C ASN A 547 6.33 7.15 14.87
N ASP A 548 7.62 7.44 15.09
CA ASP A 548 8.43 8.21 14.15
C ASP A 548 8.55 7.50 12.80
N PHE A 549 8.69 6.17 12.80
CA PHE A 549 8.70 5.39 11.58
C PHE A 549 7.36 5.43 10.84
N ILE A 550 6.24 5.16 11.53
CA ILE A 550 4.92 5.12 10.91
C ILE A 550 4.52 6.49 10.36
N CYS A 551 4.57 7.54 11.18
CA CYS A 551 4.15 8.88 10.79
C CYS A 551 5.03 9.43 9.65
N SER A 552 6.36 9.35 9.78
CA SER A 552 7.26 9.89 8.75
C SER A 552 7.13 9.21 7.38
N ARG A 553 6.65 7.96 7.33
CA ARG A 553 6.43 7.22 6.10
C ARG A 553 5.04 7.45 5.54
N LEU A 554 3.99 7.39 6.37
CA LEU A 554 2.63 7.66 5.92
C LEU A 554 2.44 9.11 5.44
N ASP A 555 3.04 10.09 6.10
CA ASP A 555 2.93 11.51 5.72
C ASP A 555 3.58 11.82 4.35
N ARG A 556 4.55 10.99 3.91
CA ARG A 556 5.19 11.11 2.59
C ARG A 556 4.39 10.41 1.48
N LEU A 557 3.38 9.62 1.82
CA LEU A 557 2.57 8.90 0.85
C LEU A 557 1.39 9.77 0.41
N HIS A 558 1.37 10.11 -0.87
CA HIS A 558 0.18 10.67 -1.51
C HIS A 558 -0.79 9.54 -1.83
N LEU A 559 -1.73 9.21 -0.93
CA LEU A 559 -2.65 8.06 -1.09
C LEU A 559 -3.80 8.31 -2.08
N ASP A 560 -3.49 9.01 -3.18
CA ASP A 560 -4.44 9.38 -4.22
C ASP A 560 -4.74 8.17 -5.12
N LEU A 561 -5.85 8.22 -5.85
CA LEU A 561 -6.27 7.13 -6.74
C LEU A 561 -5.19 6.66 -7.73
N PRO A 562 -4.34 7.54 -8.32
CA PRO A 562 -3.27 7.11 -9.23
C PRO A 562 -2.29 6.09 -8.64
N ASN A 563 -2.04 6.09 -7.32
CA ASN A 563 -1.11 5.13 -6.70
C ASN A 563 -1.58 3.67 -6.81
N TYR A 564 -2.90 3.46 -6.90
CA TYR A 564 -3.49 2.13 -7.01
C TYR A 564 -3.34 1.54 -8.43
N LYS A 565 -2.75 2.28 -9.39
CA LYS A 565 -2.40 1.76 -10.72
C LYS A 565 -1.32 0.69 -10.60
N GLN A 566 -0.37 0.90 -9.69
CA GLN A 566 0.72 -0.04 -9.42
C GLN A 566 0.26 -1.14 -8.45
N PRO A 567 0.82 -2.36 -8.54
CA PRO A 567 0.55 -3.41 -7.57
C PRO A 567 1.00 -2.98 -6.16
N ASN A 568 0.35 -3.54 -5.15
CA ASN A 568 0.72 -3.33 -3.75
C ASN A 568 2.12 -3.90 -3.49
N GLN A 569 3.06 -3.08 -3.07
CA GLN A 569 4.46 -3.43 -2.82
C GLN A 569 4.96 -2.81 -1.54
N CYS A 570 5.78 -3.56 -0.78
CA CYS A 570 6.44 -3.04 0.41
C CYS A 570 7.41 -1.91 0.03
N GLN A 571 7.36 -0.80 0.77
CA GLN A 571 8.24 0.36 0.56
C GLN A 571 9.15 0.66 1.74
N SER A 572 8.77 0.25 2.94
CA SER A 572 9.63 0.41 4.11
C SER A 572 9.35 -0.67 5.14
N SER A 573 10.36 -1.04 5.93
CA SER A 573 10.26 -1.99 7.02
C SER A 573 11.08 -1.55 8.24
N LEU A 574 10.52 -1.72 9.43
CA LEU A 574 11.18 -1.54 10.72
C LEU A 574 11.20 -2.88 11.45
N LEU A 575 12.37 -3.35 11.83
CA LEU A 575 12.57 -4.60 12.55
C LEU A 575 13.00 -4.31 13.98
N PHE A 576 12.27 -4.83 14.95
CA PHE A 576 12.63 -4.88 16.37
C PHE A 576 13.11 -6.28 16.71
N ILE A 577 14.38 -6.39 17.13
CA ILE A 577 14.98 -7.64 17.57
C ILE A 577 14.93 -7.71 19.11
N ASN A 578 14.53 -8.87 19.65
CA ASN A 578 14.54 -9.20 21.08
C ASN A 578 13.78 -8.26 22.01
N ILE A 579 12.68 -7.67 21.55
CA ILE A 579 11.87 -6.78 22.38
C ILE A 579 11.43 -7.47 23.68
N GLY A 580 11.81 -6.90 24.83
CA GLY A 580 11.41 -7.38 26.15
C GLY A 580 11.93 -8.76 26.52
N MET A 581 12.93 -9.29 25.80
CA MET A 581 13.53 -10.59 26.09
C MET A 581 14.79 -10.43 26.92
N GLU A 582 14.99 -11.32 27.88
CA GLU A 582 16.23 -11.36 28.63
C GLU A 582 17.40 -11.77 27.71
N PRO A 583 18.59 -11.16 27.86
CA PRO A 583 19.76 -11.59 27.11
C PRO A 583 20.14 -13.03 27.47
N GLU A 584 20.10 -13.95 26.50
CA GLU A 584 20.64 -15.29 26.69
C GLU A 584 22.18 -15.24 26.83
N GLY A 585 22.71 -15.92 27.86
CA GLY A 585 24.15 -16.13 28.02
C GLY A 585 24.91 -15.05 28.81
N ASP A 586 24.22 -14.05 29.36
CA ASP A 586 24.81 -13.16 30.36
C ASP A 586 24.83 -13.82 31.73
N ARG A 587 25.92 -13.61 32.48
CA ARG A 587 26.02 -14.08 33.86
C ARG A 587 25.03 -13.29 34.73
N ASN A 588 24.50 -13.92 35.79
CA ASN A 588 23.61 -13.28 36.77
C ASN A 588 24.21 -12.02 37.46
N ASP A 589 25.50 -11.73 37.27
CA ASP A 589 26.21 -10.54 37.78
C ASP A 589 26.28 -9.37 36.76
N GLY A 590 25.67 -9.49 35.58
CA GLY A 590 25.62 -8.45 34.56
C GLY A 590 26.92 -8.24 33.76
N ARG A 591 27.90 -9.14 33.91
CA ARG A 591 29.17 -9.07 33.16
C ARG A 591 29.12 -9.88 31.86
N LEU A 592 29.46 -9.23 30.75
CA LEU A 592 29.60 -9.85 29.43
C LEU A 592 30.75 -10.88 29.43
N VAL A 593 30.47 -12.11 29.01
CA VAL A 593 31.49 -13.16 28.88
C VAL A 593 32.32 -12.91 27.62
N MET A 594 33.45 -12.22 27.76
CA MET A 594 34.36 -11.95 26.63
C MET A 594 34.80 -13.26 25.96
N SER A 595 34.68 -13.33 24.64
CA SER A 595 35.11 -14.47 23.82
C SER A 595 35.89 -14.00 22.60
N GLU A 596 36.78 -14.84 22.09
CA GLU A 596 37.50 -14.64 20.83
C GLU A 596 36.52 -14.61 19.63
N ARG A 597 35.37 -15.30 19.73
CA ARG A 597 34.27 -15.21 18.75
C ARG A 597 33.16 -14.31 19.26
N SER A 598 33.09 -13.11 18.69
CA SER A 598 32.18 -12.04 19.13
C SER A 598 30.95 -11.83 18.26
N ASP A 599 30.75 -12.61 17.17
CA ASP A 599 29.59 -12.47 16.28
C ASP A 599 28.27 -12.76 17.04
N PRO A 600 27.33 -11.81 17.10
CA PRO A 600 26.02 -12.02 17.73
C PRO A 600 25.20 -13.17 17.14
N PHE A 601 25.47 -13.59 15.91
CA PHE A 601 24.75 -14.72 15.29
C PHE A 601 25.34 -16.07 15.68
N SER A 602 26.62 -16.14 16.06
CA SER A 602 27.30 -17.38 16.48
C SER A 602 28.37 -17.07 17.54
N TYR A 603 27.92 -16.71 18.74
CA TYR A 603 28.76 -16.24 19.82
C TYR A 603 29.45 -17.35 20.60
N GLY A 604 30.72 -17.13 20.90
CA GLY A 604 31.49 -17.96 21.83
C GLY A 604 31.73 -19.40 21.37
N LYS A 605 32.28 -20.21 22.28
CA LYS A 605 32.58 -21.63 22.00
C LYS A 605 31.32 -22.48 21.86
N SER A 606 30.23 -22.11 22.53
CA SER A 606 28.93 -22.77 22.47
C SER A 606 28.16 -22.50 21.17
N ARG A 607 28.61 -21.53 20.36
CA ARG A 607 27.97 -21.10 19.11
C ARG A 607 26.50 -20.73 19.32
N GLN A 608 26.25 -19.84 20.28
CA GLN A 608 24.91 -19.36 20.60
C GLN A 608 24.51 -18.19 19.71
N SER A 609 23.25 -18.15 19.26
CA SER A 609 22.69 -16.97 18.60
C SER A 609 22.05 -16.07 19.64
N PHE A 610 22.27 -14.76 19.56
CA PHE A 610 21.53 -13.80 20.38
C PHE A 610 20.23 -13.33 19.75
N VAL A 611 19.94 -13.67 18.50
CA VAL A 611 18.64 -13.33 17.88
C VAL A 611 17.61 -14.36 18.35
N GLN A 612 16.70 -13.93 19.22
CA GLN A 612 15.63 -14.75 19.79
C GLN A 612 14.28 -14.45 19.11
N SER A 613 13.98 -13.18 18.86
CA SER A 613 12.76 -12.78 18.15
C SER A 613 12.96 -11.60 17.22
N VAL A 614 12.12 -11.55 16.19
CA VAL A 614 12.07 -10.46 15.22
C VAL A 614 10.62 -10.03 15.07
N ASN A 615 10.31 -8.77 15.39
CA ASN A 615 9.02 -8.16 15.10
C ASN A 615 9.21 -7.14 13.99
N ARG A 616 8.47 -7.27 12.89
CA ARG A 616 8.55 -6.36 11.76
C ARG A 616 7.27 -5.58 11.60
N ILE A 617 7.40 -4.28 11.38
CA ILE A 617 6.35 -3.42 10.84
C ILE A 617 6.74 -3.02 9.42
N SER A 618 5.82 -3.16 8.47
CA SER A 618 6.05 -2.73 7.09
C SER A 618 4.95 -1.81 6.58
N ILE A 619 5.31 -0.92 5.67
CA ILE A 619 4.41 0.05 5.04
C ILE A 619 4.52 -0.11 3.53
N SER A 620 3.36 -0.24 2.87
CA SER A 620 3.28 -0.41 1.42
C SER A 620 3.00 0.90 0.67
N ASN A 621 3.14 0.88 -0.66
CA ASN A 621 2.76 2.00 -1.54
C ASN A 621 1.24 2.28 -1.54
N TRP A 622 0.41 1.35 -1.06
CA TRP A 622 -1.02 1.57 -0.84
C TRP A 622 -1.33 2.13 0.56
N GLY A 623 -0.31 2.35 1.40
CA GLY A 623 -0.47 2.79 2.77
C GLY A 623 -0.90 1.68 3.73
N GLU A 624 -0.84 0.41 3.32
CA GLU A 624 -1.10 -0.71 4.23
C GLU A 624 0.04 -0.81 5.25
N VAL A 625 -0.31 -0.80 6.54
CA VAL A 625 0.61 -1.09 7.64
C VAL A 625 0.42 -2.54 8.05
N THR A 626 1.48 -3.32 8.05
CA THR A 626 1.42 -4.74 8.45
C THR A 626 2.46 -5.06 9.52
N ALA A 627 2.09 -5.91 10.46
CA ALA A 627 2.94 -6.46 11.50
C ALA A 627 3.18 -7.95 11.25
N SER A 628 4.40 -8.40 11.48
CA SER A 628 4.75 -9.82 11.46
C SER A 628 5.74 -10.12 12.58
N ARG A 629 5.74 -11.38 13.03
CA ARG A 629 6.62 -11.88 14.07
C ARG A 629 7.29 -13.16 13.60
N ALA A 630 8.59 -13.25 13.85
CA ALA A 630 9.40 -14.42 13.57
C ALA A 630 10.33 -14.72 14.77
N ILE A 631 10.89 -15.92 14.80
CA ILE A 631 11.69 -16.45 15.92
C ILE A 631 13.06 -16.88 15.40
N GLY A 632 14.11 -16.60 16.17
CA GLY A 632 15.46 -17.07 15.87
C GLY A 632 16.10 -16.45 14.63
N LEU A 633 17.20 -17.04 14.19
CA LEU A 633 17.90 -16.66 12.96
C LEU A 633 17.14 -17.02 11.70
N ASP A 634 16.51 -18.20 11.66
CA ASP A 634 15.65 -18.60 10.54
C ASP A 634 14.57 -17.54 10.29
N GLY A 635 13.89 -17.11 11.36
CA GLY A 635 12.89 -16.04 11.28
C GLY A 635 13.45 -14.69 10.82
N LEU A 636 14.67 -14.35 11.19
CA LEU A 636 15.36 -13.16 10.68
C LEU A 636 15.65 -13.28 9.18
N PHE A 637 16.12 -14.44 8.73
CA PHE A 637 16.46 -14.68 7.33
C PHE A 637 15.22 -14.82 6.44
N ASP A 638 14.15 -15.43 6.93
CA ASP A 638 12.82 -15.38 6.30
C ASP A 638 12.37 -13.93 6.12
N THR A 639 12.54 -13.10 7.16
CA THR A 639 12.19 -11.68 7.08
C THR A 639 13.03 -10.93 6.05
N PHE A 640 14.35 -11.16 6.00
CA PHE A 640 15.23 -10.52 5.02
C PHE A 640 14.93 -10.96 3.59
N THR A 641 14.70 -12.25 3.36
CA THR A 641 14.35 -12.76 2.03
C THR A 641 12.98 -12.26 1.58
N ASP A 642 11.98 -12.22 2.47
CA ASP A 642 10.67 -11.63 2.16
C ASP A 642 10.79 -10.16 1.76
N ILE A 643 11.56 -9.35 2.50
CA ILE A 643 11.80 -7.96 2.12
C ILE A 643 12.43 -7.90 0.73
N ILE A 644 13.52 -8.61 0.46
CA ILE A 644 14.22 -8.52 -0.83
C ILE A 644 13.32 -8.97 -2.00
N ASN A 645 12.47 -9.97 -1.79
CA ASN A 645 11.60 -10.51 -2.82
C ASN A 645 10.34 -9.65 -3.08
N ASN A 646 9.81 -8.97 -2.06
CA ASN A 646 8.52 -8.25 -2.12
C ASN A 646 8.63 -6.71 -2.03
N HIS A 647 9.85 -6.18 -1.91
CA HIS A 647 10.10 -4.73 -1.87
C HIS A 647 10.30 -4.14 -3.26
N ARG A 648 9.98 -2.85 -3.41
CA ARG A 648 10.34 -2.09 -4.61
C ARG A 648 11.86 -2.03 -4.77
N LEU A 649 12.38 -2.41 -5.94
CA LEU A 649 13.81 -2.31 -6.25
C LEU A 649 14.15 -0.99 -6.97
N PRO A 650 15.33 -0.39 -6.73
CA PRO A 650 16.33 -0.79 -5.75
C PRO A 650 15.91 -0.46 -4.31
N ILE A 651 16.26 -1.32 -3.37
CA ILE A 651 16.12 -1.04 -1.93
C ILE A 651 17.21 -0.04 -1.54
N VAL A 652 16.83 1.08 -0.92
CA VAL A 652 17.78 2.02 -0.34
C VAL A 652 17.95 1.78 1.16
N ASP A 653 19.10 2.13 1.72
CA ASP A 653 19.44 1.85 3.13
C ASP A 653 18.38 2.37 4.14
N ASN A 654 17.70 3.47 3.80
CA ASN A 654 16.65 4.05 4.65
C ASN A 654 15.29 3.34 4.57
N ASP A 655 15.11 2.40 3.64
CA ASP A 655 13.87 1.65 3.52
C ASP A 655 13.73 0.61 4.64
N VAL A 656 14.85 0.07 5.13
CA VAL A 656 14.86 -0.95 6.17
C VAL A 656 15.70 -0.53 7.35
N LYS A 657 15.06 -0.41 8.52
CA LYS A 657 15.72 -0.07 9.78
C LYS A 657 15.67 -1.25 10.73
N VAL A 658 16.82 -1.64 11.28
CA VAL A 658 16.92 -2.66 12.32
C VAL A 658 17.21 -1.99 13.67
N VAL A 659 16.44 -2.34 14.68
CA VAL A 659 16.54 -1.82 16.04
C VAL A 659 16.58 -2.96 17.04
N CYS A 660 17.42 -2.84 18.06
CA CYS A 660 17.42 -3.69 19.24
C CYS A 660 17.59 -2.76 20.45
N ASN A 661 16.66 -2.83 21.40
CA ASN A 661 16.68 -1.96 22.59
C ASN A 661 17.18 -2.69 23.85
N THR A 662 17.51 -3.99 23.73
CA THR A 662 17.96 -4.83 24.86
C THR A 662 19.35 -4.40 25.37
N SER A 663 19.39 -3.94 26.62
CA SER A 663 20.46 -3.12 27.24
C SER A 663 21.91 -3.64 27.13
N ALA A 664 22.17 -4.96 27.15
CA ALA A 664 23.54 -5.48 27.21
C ALA A 664 24.26 -5.59 25.85
N ARG A 665 23.52 -5.91 24.77
CA ARG A 665 24.09 -6.26 23.44
C ARG A 665 23.31 -5.63 22.26
N ALA A 666 22.42 -4.68 22.55
CA ALA A 666 21.58 -3.99 21.56
C ALA A 666 22.34 -3.54 20.30
N ASN A 667 23.44 -2.80 20.50
CA ASN A 667 24.21 -2.22 19.40
C ASN A 667 24.89 -3.29 18.55
N SER A 668 25.48 -4.33 19.14
CA SER A 668 26.15 -5.37 18.37
C SER A 668 25.16 -6.20 17.55
N ILE A 669 24.02 -6.57 18.13
CA ILE A 669 22.97 -7.34 17.44
C ILE A 669 22.40 -6.53 16.27
N SER A 670 22.01 -5.28 16.51
CA SER A 670 21.40 -4.42 15.48
C SER A 670 22.37 -4.09 14.35
N GLN A 671 23.62 -3.72 14.65
CA GLN A 671 24.64 -3.45 13.65
C GLN A 671 24.98 -4.70 12.83
N ARG A 672 25.06 -5.86 13.48
CA ARG A 672 25.33 -7.13 12.78
C ARG A 672 24.19 -7.48 11.81
N ALA A 673 22.96 -7.44 12.28
CA ALA A 673 21.79 -7.70 11.44
C ALA A 673 21.69 -6.71 10.27
N GLN A 674 21.96 -5.42 10.50
CA GLN A 674 22.03 -4.42 9.43
C GLN A 674 23.14 -4.73 8.41
N SER A 675 24.34 -5.11 8.87
CA SER A 675 25.47 -5.46 8.01
C SER A 675 25.19 -6.68 7.13
N VAL A 676 24.57 -7.72 7.68
CA VAL A 676 24.13 -8.90 6.91
C VAL A 676 23.09 -8.50 5.86
N PHE A 677 22.10 -7.69 6.25
CA PHE A 677 21.07 -7.22 5.33
C PHE A 677 21.64 -6.36 4.19
N GLN A 678 22.57 -5.45 4.50
CA GLN A 678 23.28 -4.64 3.49
C GLN A 678 24.09 -5.50 2.52
N THR A 679 24.72 -6.56 3.02
CA THR A 679 25.41 -7.54 2.18
C THR A 679 24.41 -8.26 1.26
N LEU A 680 23.25 -8.65 1.77
CA LEU A 680 22.21 -9.24 0.93
C LEU A 680 21.72 -8.25 -0.15
N ILE A 681 21.53 -6.97 0.17
CA ILE A 681 21.15 -5.95 -0.83
C ILE A 681 22.25 -5.74 -1.87
N SER A 682 23.52 -5.70 -1.48
CA SER A 682 24.61 -5.44 -2.43
C SER A 682 24.76 -6.56 -3.46
N TRP A 683 24.58 -7.82 -3.04
CA TRP A 683 24.68 -8.99 -3.91
C TRP A 683 23.38 -9.37 -4.61
N PHE A 684 22.22 -9.15 -3.98
CA PHE A 684 20.92 -9.61 -4.47
C PHE A 684 19.89 -8.50 -4.67
N GLY A 685 20.21 -7.23 -4.45
CA GLY A 685 19.28 -6.11 -4.60
C GLY A 685 19.04 -5.67 -6.06
N ARG A 686 19.84 -6.17 -7.01
CA ARG A 686 19.68 -5.88 -8.45
C ARG A 686 19.06 -7.07 -9.19
N GLN A 687 18.20 -6.82 -10.17
CA GLN A 687 17.66 -7.87 -11.04
C GLN A 687 18.62 -8.13 -12.22
N ASN A 688 19.80 -8.69 -11.96
CA ASN A 688 20.60 -9.30 -13.04
C ASN A 688 20.06 -10.71 -13.30
N SER A 689 19.74 -11.02 -14.55
CA SER A 689 18.91 -12.19 -14.91
C SER A 689 19.67 -13.52 -14.98
N ASN A 690 21.00 -13.51 -15.09
CA ASN A 690 21.80 -14.71 -15.37
C ASN A 690 22.78 -15.08 -14.25
N GLU A 691 22.96 -14.25 -13.23
CA GLU A 691 23.88 -14.48 -12.12
C GLU A 691 23.12 -14.81 -10.83
N SER A 692 23.58 -15.81 -10.10
CA SER A 692 23.06 -16.19 -8.80
C SER A 692 24.20 -16.37 -7.80
N PRO A 693 24.84 -15.28 -7.34
CA PRO A 693 25.90 -15.34 -6.34
C PRO A 693 25.47 -16.14 -5.10
N ARG A 694 26.45 -16.71 -4.40
CA ARG A 694 26.22 -17.39 -3.12
C ARG A 694 26.76 -16.51 -2.00
N TYR A 695 25.95 -16.25 -0.98
CA TYR A 695 26.43 -15.64 0.26
C TYR A 695 26.31 -16.64 1.40
N ILE A 696 27.40 -16.86 2.11
CA ILE A 696 27.50 -17.88 3.16
C ILE A 696 27.87 -17.21 4.48
N LEU A 697 27.08 -17.43 5.53
CA LEU A 697 27.42 -17.00 6.88
C LEU A 697 27.24 -18.11 7.92
N ALA A 698 27.89 -17.94 9.07
CA ALA A 698 27.69 -18.80 10.23
C ALA A 698 26.52 -18.27 11.08
N GLY A 699 25.72 -19.16 11.66
CA GLY A 699 24.61 -18.79 12.52
C GLY A 699 24.27 -19.92 13.48
N ALA A 700 24.27 -19.63 14.77
CA ALA A 700 24.30 -20.64 15.83
C ALA A 700 25.35 -21.72 15.50
N LYS A 701 24.98 -23.00 15.54
CA LYS A 701 25.88 -24.12 15.22
C LYS A 701 26.05 -24.36 13.71
N ASP A 702 25.19 -23.78 12.90
CA ASP A 702 25.01 -24.09 11.48
C ASP A 702 25.61 -23.01 10.57
N TYR A 703 25.49 -23.24 9.26
CA TYR A 703 25.87 -22.34 8.19
C TYR A 703 24.69 -22.10 7.25
N TYR A 704 24.54 -20.87 6.77
CA TYR A 704 23.43 -20.46 5.93
C TYR A 704 23.94 -20.06 4.57
N ILE A 705 23.33 -20.57 3.50
CA ILE A 705 23.67 -20.25 2.11
C ILE A 705 22.49 -19.55 1.45
N PHE A 706 22.68 -18.28 1.10
CA PHE A 706 21.75 -17.47 0.34
C PHE A 706 22.05 -17.56 -1.14
N GLN A 707 21.03 -17.82 -1.95
CA GLN A 707 21.15 -17.97 -3.39
C GLN A 707 19.80 -17.74 -4.07
N ARG A 708 19.80 -17.22 -5.31
CA ARG A 708 18.57 -17.10 -6.10
C ARG A 708 18.24 -18.42 -6.79
N LYS A 709 16.97 -18.82 -6.72
CA LYS A 709 16.41 -19.89 -7.54
C LYS A 709 15.17 -19.34 -8.23
N ASN A 710 15.08 -19.47 -9.55
CA ASN A 710 13.97 -18.92 -10.34
C ASN A 710 13.70 -17.43 -10.08
N LYS A 711 14.77 -16.62 -9.97
CA LYS A 711 14.74 -15.17 -9.67
C LYS A 711 14.27 -14.78 -8.26
N VAL A 712 13.98 -15.74 -7.39
CA VAL A 712 13.59 -15.50 -5.99
C VAL A 712 14.77 -15.83 -5.07
N LEU A 713 15.06 -14.96 -4.11
CA LEU A 713 16.10 -15.20 -3.12
C LEU A 713 15.58 -16.17 -2.06
N HIS A 714 16.34 -17.22 -1.80
CA HIS A 714 16.10 -18.18 -0.73
C HIS A 714 17.38 -18.42 0.07
N TYR A 715 17.25 -19.03 1.23
CA TYR A 715 18.39 -19.58 1.98
C TYR A 715 18.17 -21.05 2.32
N ARG A 716 19.25 -21.74 2.66
CA ARG A 716 19.25 -23.09 3.22
C ARG A 716 20.24 -23.18 4.38
N SER A 717 19.88 -23.92 5.43
CA SER A 717 20.77 -24.25 6.54
C SER A 717 21.59 -25.51 6.22
N ILE A 718 22.85 -25.50 6.63
CA ILE A 718 23.83 -26.58 6.50
C ILE A 718 24.46 -26.78 7.87
N GLY A 719 24.35 -27.98 8.44
CA GLY A 719 24.71 -28.20 9.84
C GLY A 719 26.21 -28.12 10.10
N THR A 720 26.97 -29.07 9.55
CA THR A 720 28.39 -29.21 9.92
C THR A 720 29.34 -28.51 8.97
N ARG A 721 30.55 -28.17 9.46
CA ARG A 721 31.64 -27.67 8.61
C ARG A 721 31.94 -28.64 7.46
N GLN A 722 31.88 -29.96 7.70
CA GLN A 722 32.13 -30.95 6.66
C GLN A 722 31.04 -30.94 5.58
N GLU A 723 29.78 -30.78 5.96
CA GLU A 723 28.67 -30.63 5.00
C GLU A 723 28.82 -29.36 4.17
N LEU A 724 29.20 -28.23 4.78
CA LEU A 724 29.47 -27.00 4.04
C LEU A 724 30.62 -27.18 3.03
N LEU A 725 31.68 -27.90 3.41
CA LEU A 725 32.79 -28.19 2.51
C LEU A 725 32.37 -29.13 1.38
N ASN A 726 31.52 -30.12 1.67
CA ASN A 726 30.94 -30.97 0.64
C ASN A 726 30.08 -30.14 -0.34
N GLU A 727 29.30 -29.19 0.17
CA GLU A 727 28.48 -28.28 -0.63
C GLU A 727 29.32 -27.37 -1.53
N LEU A 728 30.41 -26.80 -1.00
CA LEU A 728 31.38 -26.04 -1.80
C LEU A 728 32.07 -26.88 -2.87
N SER A 729 32.14 -28.21 -2.68
CA SER A 729 32.70 -29.16 -3.66
C SER A 729 31.71 -29.63 -4.73
N GLN A 730 30.45 -29.20 -4.69
CA GLN A 730 29.46 -29.61 -5.69
C GLN A 730 29.61 -28.81 -6.99
N ALA A 731 29.49 -29.52 -8.11
CA ALA A 731 29.47 -28.96 -9.44
C ALA A 731 28.37 -27.88 -9.59
N GLN A 732 28.65 -26.81 -10.34
CA GLN A 732 27.73 -25.70 -10.55
C GLN A 732 27.28 -25.63 -12.02
N GLY A 733 26.03 -25.25 -12.28
CA GLY A 733 25.56 -25.09 -13.67
C GLY A 733 26.30 -23.95 -14.40
N LEU A 734 26.47 -22.84 -13.71
CA LEU A 734 27.18 -21.63 -14.13
C LEU A 734 28.14 -21.18 -13.03
N PHE A 735 29.20 -20.46 -13.41
CA PHE A 735 30.06 -19.79 -12.44
C PHE A 735 29.24 -18.77 -11.64
N ASN A 736 29.22 -18.93 -10.32
CA ASN A 736 28.55 -18.00 -9.41
C ASN A 736 29.54 -17.56 -8.32
N PRO A 737 29.85 -16.26 -8.22
CA PRO A 737 30.78 -15.78 -7.21
C PRO A 737 30.23 -16.11 -5.81
N THR A 738 31.11 -16.57 -4.93
CA THR A 738 30.76 -17.01 -3.58
C THR A 738 31.40 -16.09 -2.57
N HIS A 739 30.57 -15.35 -1.84
CA HIS A 739 30.99 -14.46 -0.77
C HIS A 739 30.82 -15.18 0.57
N ILE A 740 31.91 -15.28 1.33
CA ILE A 740 31.90 -15.80 2.70
C ILE A 740 31.88 -14.61 3.65
N ASP A 741 30.94 -14.63 4.60
CA ASP A 741 30.84 -13.63 5.65
C ASP A 741 32.11 -13.61 6.53
N PRO A 742 32.54 -12.43 7.04
CA PRO A 742 33.77 -12.30 7.82
C PRO A 742 33.86 -13.20 9.05
N PHE A 743 32.72 -13.57 9.66
CA PHE A 743 32.67 -14.43 10.85
C PHE A 743 32.45 -15.92 10.51
N CYS A 744 32.52 -16.26 9.22
CA CYS A 744 32.37 -17.62 8.73
C CYS A 744 33.71 -18.19 8.28
N LEU A 745 34.04 -19.41 8.75
CA LEU A 745 35.29 -20.11 8.43
C LEU A 745 36.57 -19.32 8.83
N GLU A 746 36.55 -18.59 9.94
CA GLU A 746 37.65 -17.73 10.43
C GLU A 746 39.03 -18.43 10.49
N GLU A 747 39.06 -19.73 10.79
CA GLU A 747 40.28 -20.55 10.88
C GLU A 747 40.64 -21.26 9.55
N SER A 748 40.11 -20.80 8.41
CA SER A 748 40.30 -21.44 7.10
C SER A 748 40.84 -20.44 6.08
N GLU A 749 41.67 -20.92 5.15
CA GLU A 749 42.16 -20.09 4.04
C GLU A 749 41.09 -19.90 2.94
N ILE A 750 40.03 -20.73 2.95
CA ILE A 750 38.98 -20.80 1.92
C ILE A 750 38.32 -19.45 1.59
N PRO A 751 37.96 -18.59 2.56
CA PRO A 751 37.37 -17.28 2.26
C PRO A 751 38.27 -16.42 1.36
N GLU A 752 39.59 -16.45 1.57
CA GLU A 752 40.55 -15.71 0.74
C GLU A 752 40.71 -16.34 -0.66
N LEU A 753 40.63 -17.67 -0.77
CA LEU A 753 40.63 -18.35 -2.07
C LEU A 753 39.42 -17.93 -2.91
N LEU A 754 38.23 -17.91 -2.31
CA LEU A 754 36.98 -17.58 -2.99
C LEU A 754 36.90 -16.11 -3.43
N LYS A 755 37.58 -15.19 -2.74
CA LYS A 755 37.72 -13.79 -3.19
C LYS A 755 38.52 -13.65 -4.49
N LEU A 756 39.46 -14.56 -4.74
CA LEU A 756 40.28 -14.59 -5.95
C LEU A 756 39.64 -15.40 -7.08
N ASN A 757 38.49 -16.05 -6.84
CA ASN A 757 37.88 -17.00 -7.75
C ASN A 757 37.44 -16.33 -9.08
N LYS A 758 37.75 -16.95 -10.22
CA LYS A 758 37.42 -16.41 -11.55
C LYS A 758 36.64 -17.42 -12.39
N ALA A 759 35.72 -16.91 -13.22
CA ALA A 759 35.06 -17.73 -14.23
C ALA A 759 36.07 -18.24 -15.27
N ASN A 760 35.84 -19.44 -15.79
CA ASN A 760 36.65 -20.07 -16.84
C ASN A 760 38.15 -20.16 -16.48
N THR A 761 38.48 -20.29 -15.20
CA THR A 761 39.86 -20.44 -14.74
C THR A 761 39.94 -21.53 -13.68
N ILE A 762 40.84 -22.49 -13.86
CA ILE A 762 41.19 -23.47 -12.85
C ILE A 762 42.30 -22.88 -11.98
N GLN A 763 42.02 -22.66 -10.70
CA GLN A 763 42.96 -22.00 -9.79
C GLN A 763 43.46 -22.99 -8.75
N VAL A 764 44.78 -23.22 -8.77
CA VAL A 764 45.49 -24.16 -7.91
C VAL A 764 46.20 -23.39 -6.81
N PHE A 765 45.80 -23.61 -5.55
CA PHE A 765 46.41 -22.99 -4.38
C PHE A 765 47.12 -24.05 -3.54
N HIS A 766 48.27 -23.71 -2.99
CA HIS A 766 48.99 -24.61 -2.08
C HIS A 766 49.55 -23.87 -0.88
N THR A 767 49.72 -24.61 0.22
CA THR A 767 50.45 -24.13 1.39
C THR A 767 51.22 -25.26 2.06
N ALA A 768 52.40 -24.92 2.58
CA ALA A 768 53.20 -25.83 3.38
C ALA A 768 52.67 -25.85 4.81
N THR A 769 52.31 -27.04 5.31
CA THR A 769 51.85 -27.26 6.68
C THR A 769 52.91 -28.05 7.45
N LYS A 770 52.78 -28.14 8.78
CA LYS A 770 53.68 -28.96 9.61
C LYS A 770 53.65 -30.46 9.24
N THR A 771 52.56 -30.92 8.64
CA THR A 771 52.29 -32.33 8.35
C THR A 771 52.31 -32.65 6.87
N GLY A 772 52.78 -31.75 5.99
CA GLY A 772 52.82 -31.94 4.54
C GLY A 772 52.38 -30.71 3.74
N ILE A 773 51.82 -30.93 2.55
CA ILE A 773 51.32 -29.87 1.67
C ILE A 773 49.80 -29.95 1.61
N GLN A 774 49.13 -28.82 1.88
CA GLN A 774 47.70 -28.68 1.68
C GLN A 774 47.45 -28.06 0.30
N LEU A 775 46.67 -28.76 -0.54
CA LEU A 775 46.28 -28.32 -1.88
C LEU A 775 44.79 -27.97 -1.90
N TYR A 776 44.47 -26.85 -2.55
CA TYR A 776 43.11 -26.43 -2.88
C TYR A 776 43.02 -26.17 -4.38
N LEU A 777 41.89 -26.52 -4.98
CA LEU A 777 41.63 -26.32 -6.39
C LEU A 777 40.22 -25.75 -6.55
N LEU A 778 40.10 -24.58 -7.17
CA LEU A 778 38.81 -24.06 -7.63
C LEU A 778 38.72 -24.36 -9.13
N ASP A 779 37.67 -25.07 -9.54
CA ASP A 779 37.46 -25.37 -10.95
C ASP A 779 36.90 -24.17 -11.73
N GLU A 780 36.75 -24.34 -13.04
CA GLU A 780 36.30 -23.31 -13.97
C GLU A 780 34.91 -22.73 -13.67
N LYS A 781 34.11 -23.41 -12.84
CA LYS A 781 32.78 -22.94 -12.36
C LYS A 781 32.75 -22.65 -10.86
N GLY A 782 33.88 -22.73 -10.17
CA GLY A 782 34.05 -22.37 -8.76
C GLY A 782 33.73 -23.46 -7.75
N ALA A 783 33.72 -24.74 -8.13
CA ALA A 783 33.65 -25.86 -7.20
C ALA A 783 35.02 -26.11 -6.53
N LEU A 784 35.00 -26.37 -5.22
CA LEU A 784 36.19 -26.53 -4.39
C LEU A 784 36.62 -28.01 -4.29
N PHE A 785 37.85 -28.29 -4.70
CA PHE A 785 38.57 -29.51 -4.41
C PHE A 785 39.64 -29.26 -3.34
N ARG A 786 39.86 -30.23 -2.44
CA ARG A 786 40.86 -30.13 -1.38
C ARG A 786 41.52 -31.48 -1.13
N GLN A 787 42.84 -31.47 -0.98
CA GLN A 787 43.61 -32.67 -0.64
C GLN A 787 44.85 -32.33 0.18
N HIS A 788 45.13 -33.13 1.23
CA HIS A 788 46.36 -33.03 2.02
C HIS A 788 47.36 -34.11 1.61
N TYR A 789 48.63 -33.74 1.46
CA TYR A 789 49.72 -34.62 1.04
C TYR A 789 50.83 -34.67 2.10
N PRO A 790 50.93 -35.74 2.91
CA PRO A 790 51.85 -35.78 4.04
C PRO A 790 53.34 -35.74 3.71
N SER A 791 53.74 -36.18 2.51
CA SER A 791 55.14 -36.31 2.11
C SER A 791 55.29 -36.05 0.61
N ALA A 792 55.26 -34.78 0.23
CA ALA A 792 55.43 -34.34 -1.15
C ALA A 792 56.35 -33.11 -1.23
N LYS A 793 57.05 -32.96 -2.36
CA LYS A 793 57.76 -31.73 -2.73
C LYS A 793 56.81 -30.85 -3.55
N ILE A 794 56.75 -29.56 -3.24
CA ILE A 794 55.81 -28.60 -3.85
C ILE A 794 55.89 -28.61 -5.38
N ASP A 795 57.06 -28.34 -5.97
CA ASP A 795 57.22 -28.31 -7.43
C ASP A 795 56.86 -29.63 -8.11
N GLY A 796 57.19 -30.77 -7.48
CA GLY A 796 56.87 -32.09 -8.02
C GLY A 796 55.38 -32.40 -7.98
N LEU A 797 54.68 -31.98 -6.92
CA LEU A 797 53.23 -32.14 -6.80
C LEU A 797 52.49 -31.24 -7.80
N LEU A 798 52.86 -29.96 -7.87
CA LEU A 798 52.22 -29.00 -8.77
C LEU A 798 52.44 -29.36 -10.23
N ARG A 799 53.62 -29.88 -10.60
CA ARG A 799 53.86 -30.39 -11.96
C ARG A 799 52.94 -31.55 -12.33
N ARG A 800 52.72 -32.50 -11.41
CA ARG A 800 51.81 -33.62 -11.65
C ARG A 800 50.37 -33.17 -11.80
N TYR A 801 49.94 -32.19 -11.01
CA TYR A 801 48.62 -31.58 -11.18
C TYR A 801 48.53 -30.77 -12.47
N GLN A 802 49.55 -30.00 -12.84
CA GLN A 802 49.60 -29.29 -14.12
C GLN A 802 49.47 -30.25 -15.29
N HIS A 803 50.28 -31.32 -15.31
CA HIS A 803 50.23 -32.33 -16.37
C HIS A 803 48.86 -33.01 -16.45
N PHE A 804 48.27 -33.35 -15.30
CA PHE A 804 46.92 -33.91 -15.26
C PHE A 804 45.87 -32.93 -15.80
N LEU A 805 45.91 -31.66 -15.39
CA LEU A 805 44.98 -30.63 -15.83
C LEU A 805 45.11 -30.36 -17.34
N ASP A 806 46.34 -30.28 -17.87
CA ASP A 806 46.60 -30.12 -19.31
C ASP A 806 46.03 -31.30 -20.11
N ASN A 807 46.21 -32.53 -19.63
CA ASN A 807 45.68 -33.73 -20.30
C ASN A 807 44.14 -33.73 -20.35
N ILE A 808 43.46 -33.39 -19.23
CA ILE A 808 41.99 -33.37 -19.21
C ILE A 808 41.41 -32.21 -20.03
N LEU A 809 42.06 -31.04 -20.05
CA LEU A 809 41.60 -29.89 -20.85
C LEU A 809 41.66 -30.20 -22.34
N ASN A 810 42.77 -30.78 -22.78
CA ASN A 810 42.95 -31.22 -24.17
C ASN A 810 41.97 -32.34 -24.58
N ARG A 811 41.59 -33.22 -23.64
CA ARG A 811 40.74 -34.39 -23.92
C ARG A 811 39.24 -34.11 -23.87
N TYR A 812 38.77 -33.36 -22.87
CA TYR A 812 37.33 -33.25 -22.59
C TYR A 812 36.74 -31.89 -22.92
N PHE A 813 37.51 -30.81 -22.75
CA PHE A 813 36.96 -29.47 -22.87
C PHE A 813 37.19 -28.90 -24.27
N PHE A 814 38.31 -29.21 -24.94
CA PHE A 814 38.66 -28.69 -26.27
C PHE A 814 38.48 -27.17 -26.39
N ASP A 815 38.65 -26.46 -25.27
CA ASP A 815 38.39 -25.03 -25.13
C ASP A 815 39.65 -24.37 -24.56
N ASP A 816 40.40 -23.70 -25.44
CA ASP A 816 41.61 -22.95 -25.08
C ASP A 816 41.32 -21.74 -24.17
N SER A 817 40.04 -21.45 -23.87
CA SER A 817 39.66 -20.34 -22.99
C SER A 817 39.82 -20.64 -21.49
N ILE A 818 39.96 -21.91 -21.08
CA ILE A 818 40.14 -22.27 -19.68
C ILE A 818 41.62 -22.12 -19.28
N LEU A 819 41.91 -21.14 -18.43
CA LEU A 819 43.27 -20.87 -17.95
C LEU A 819 43.57 -21.66 -16.67
N ILE A 820 44.83 -22.06 -16.47
CA ILE A 820 45.32 -22.62 -15.21
C ILE A 820 46.20 -21.57 -14.51
N GLU A 821 45.83 -21.18 -13.29
CA GLU A 821 46.63 -20.26 -12.47
C GLU A 821 47.06 -20.93 -11.17
N HIS A 822 48.33 -20.74 -10.81
CA HIS A 822 48.91 -21.28 -9.57
C HIS A 822 49.15 -20.18 -8.55
N TYR A 823 48.94 -20.52 -7.28
CA TYR A 823 49.06 -19.60 -6.16
C TYR A 823 49.70 -20.27 -4.94
N GLU A 824 50.51 -19.51 -4.21
CA GLU A 824 51.11 -19.90 -2.93
C GLU A 824 50.45 -19.11 -1.79
N ILE A 825 49.99 -19.82 -0.75
CA ILE A 825 49.39 -19.21 0.45
C ILE A 825 50.45 -19.05 1.56
N ARG A 826 50.69 -17.81 2.01
CA ARG A 826 51.70 -17.38 2.99
C ARG A 826 51.07 -16.71 4.23
N HIS A 827 51.67 -16.88 5.41
CA HIS A 827 51.22 -16.28 6.67
C HIS A 827 51.78 -14.83 6.87
N ASN A 828 51.32 -13.82 6.08
CA ASN A 828 51.45 -12.33 6.18
C ASN A 828 51.96 -11.60 4.90
N PRO A 829 51.79 -10.25 4.81
CA PRO A 829 50.60 -9.52 4.42
C PRO A 829 50.61 -9.27 2.89
N ASN A 830 50.33 -10.35 2.16
CA ASN A 830 49.81 -10.45 0.79
C ASN A 830 49.60 -11.96 0.59
N ALA A 831 48.69 -12.50 1.42
CA ALA A 831 48.75 -13.89 1.87
C ALA A 831 48.55 -14.94 0.76
N ILE A 832 48.17 -14.53 -0.45
CA ILE A 832 48.11 -15.41 -1.62
C ILE A 832 48.80 -14.69 -2.77
N ILE A 833 49.89 -15.26 -3.29
CA ILE A 833 50.63 -14.70 -4.42
C ILE A 833 50.58 -15.66 -5.61
N LYS A 834 50.63 -15.11 -6.83
CA LYS A 834 50.78 -15.93 -8.03
C LYS A 834 52.11 -16.68 -7.95
N TYR A 835 52.06 -17.99 -8.16
CA TYR A 835 53.20 -18.88 -8.10
C TYR A 835 53.47 -19.44 -9.49
N THR A 836 54.73 -19.59 -9.86
CA THR A 836 55.12 -20.25 -11.11
C THR A 836 55.95 -21.47 -10.73
N PRO A 837 55.45 -22.70 -10.97
CA PRO A 837 56.20 -23.91 -10.69
C PRO A 837 57.55 -23.93 -11.41
N SER A 838 58.58 -24.41 -10.74
CA SER A 838 59.93 -24.48 -11.30
C SER A 838 59.97 -25.52 -12.43
N ILE A 839 60.21 -25.05 -13.66
CA ILE A 839 60.49 -25.92 -14.81
C ILE A 839 61.98 -26.31 -14.74
N PRO A 840 62.34 -27.59 -14.58
CA PRO A 840 63.73 -27.98 -14.53
C PRO A 840 64.32 -27.86 -15.93
N ASN A 841 65.47 -27.20 -16.03
CA ASN A 841 66.28 -27.21 -17.24
C ASN A 841 66.75 -28.66 -17.50
N ARG A 842 66.21 -29.25 -18.59
CA ARG A 842 66.42 -30.63 -19.09
C ARG A 842 65.58 -31.71 -18.40
N ILE A 843 64.51 -32.12 -19.07
CA ILE A 843 63.77 -33.36 -18.78
C ILE A 843 64.37 -34.47 -19.66
N ASN A 844 64.97 -35.49 -19.04
CA ASN A 844 65.00 -36.82 -19.65
C ASN A 844 63.55 -37.34 -19.59
N LEU A 845 62.81 -37.23 -20.70
CA LEU A 845 61.41 -37.63 -20.84
C LEU A 845 61.16 -39.15 -20.64
N THR A 846 62.21 -39.91 -20.35
CA THR A 846 62.20 -41.38 -20.32
C THR A 846 62.07 -42.00 -18.93
N GLN A 847 61.85 -41.23 -17.86
CA GLN A 847 61.79 -41.78 -16.48
C GLN A 847 60.61 -41.32 -15.61
N GLU A 848 59.70 -40.46 -16.08
CA GLU A 848 58.47 -40.17 -15.34
C GLU A 848 57.39 -41.20 -15.72
N LEU A 849 56.74 -41.80 -14.71
CA LEU A 849 55.71 -42.82 -14.89
C LEU A 849 54.38 -42.15 -15.17
N ASP A 850 53.86 -42.32 -16.39
CA ASP A 850 52.55 -41.85 -16.81
C ASP A 850 51.47 -42.89 -16.47
N ILE A 851 50.45 -42.48 -15.72
CA ILE A 851 49.39 -43.39 -15.25
C ILE A 851 48.07 -42.87 -15.78
N ARG A 852 47.52 -43.57 -16.79
CA ARG A 852 46.21 -43.27 -17.37
C ARG A 852 45.18 -44.29 -16.91
N VAL A 853 44.02 -43.82 -16.50
CA VAL A 853 42.88 -44.68 -16.17
C VAL A 853 41.85 -44.57 -17.28
N SER A 854 41.60 -45.67 -17.99
CA SER A 854 40.51 -45.76 -18.96
C SER A 854 39.37 -46.61 -18.42
N GLY A 855 38.12 -46.25 -18.72
CA GLY A 855 36.92 -46.95 -18.21
C GLY A 855 35.96 -47.33 -19.32
N GLU A 856 35.11 -48.31 -19.06
CA GLU A 856 34.00 -48.69 -19.96
C GLU A 856 32.65 -48.58 -19.24
N TYR A 857 31.55 -48.61 -20.00
CA TYR A 857 30.18 -48.47 -19.49
C TYR A 857 29.75 -49.59 -18.52
N SER A 858 30.41 -50.75 -18.55
CA SER A 858 30.09 -51.90 -17.70
C SER A 858 30.70 -51.79 -16.29
N GLY A 859 31.42 -50.71 -15.98
CA GLY A 859 32.15 -50.53 -14.73
C GLY A 859 33.52 -51.23 -14.68
N SER A 860 33.93 -51.87 -15.78
CA SER A 860 35.32 -52.26 -16.02
C SER A 860 36.19 -51.02 -16.22
N TYR A 861 37.45 -51.13 -15.78
CA TYR A 861 38.47 -50.13 -16.04
C TYR A 861 39.81 -50.81 -16.34
N THR A 862 40.68 -50.04 -16.98
CA THR A 862 42.04 -50.41 -17.37
C THR A 862 42.99 -49.32 -16.94
N LEU A 863 44.02 -49.69 -16.17
CA LEU A 863 45.12 -48.78 -15.86
C LEU A 863 46.26 -49.02 -16.86
N TYR A 864 46.72 -47.95 -17.48
CA TYR A 864 47.93 -47.93 -18.28
C TYR A 864 49.03 -47.27 -17.45
N CYS A 865 50.13 -47.99 -17.24
CA CYS A 865 51.35 -47.45 -16.66
C CYS A 865 52.41 -47.41 -17.76
N ASN A 866 52.62 -46.23 -18.36
CA ASN A 866 53.28 -46.07 -19.66
C ASN A 866 52.63 -46.99 -20.71
N GLU A 867 53.38 -47.95 -21.27
CA GLU A 867 52.90 -48.89 -22.28
C GLU A 867 52.26 -50.16 -21.70
N LYS A 868 52.32 -50.37 -20.37
CA LYS A 868 51.83 -51.61 -19.73
C LYS A 868 50.38 -51.51 -19.29
N GLU A 869 49.57 -52.48 -19.72
CA GLU A 869 48.14 -52.55 -19.46
C GLU A 869 47.79 -53.42 -18.24
N PHE A 870 46.92 -52.90 -17.36
CA PHE A 870 46.31 -53.60 -16.24
C PHE A 870 44.79 -53.48 -16.31
N SER A 871 44.16 -54.31 -17.14
CA SER A 871 42.70 -54.35 -17.30
C SER A 871 42.01 -55.25 -16.29
N THR A 872 40.79 -54.86 -15.91
CA THR A 872 39.87 -55.70 -15.11
C THR A 872 39.49 -57.01 -15.82
N LEU A 873 39.62 -57.09 -17.15
CA LEU A 873 39.46 -58.33 -17.92
C LEU A 873 40.57 -59.33 -17.61
N THR A 874 41.83 -58.89 -17.59
CA THR A 874 43.00 -59.76 -17.36
C THR A 874 43.24 -60.04 -15.88
N TYR A 875 43.06 -59.03 -15.02
CA TYR A 875 43.43 -59.11 -13.60
C TYR A 875 42.23 -59.14 -12.64
N GLY A 876 40.99 -59.07 -13.14
CA GLY A 876 39.79 -59.04 -12.30
C GLY A 876 39.82 -57.93 -11.25
N LYS A 877 39.41 -58.25 -10.01
CA LYS A 877 39.48 -57.32 -8.86
C LYS A 877 40.91 -56.94 -8.46
N ARG A 878 41.94 -57.63 -8.97
CA ARG A 878 43.35 -57.37 -8.66
C ARG A 878 44.01 -56.36 -9.59
N ALA A 879 43.31 -55.81 -10.60
CA ALA A 879 43.90 -54.86 -11.54
C ALA A 879 44.62 -53.66 -10.87
N LEU A 880 44.02 -53.08 -9.83
CA LEU A 880 44.67 -51.99 -9.05
C LEU A 880 45.88 -52.47 -8.26
N ALA A 881 45.84 -53.67 -7.69
CA ALA A 881 46.95 -54.22 -6.92
C ALA A 881 48.14 -54.55 -7.83
N ALA A 882 47.89 -55.18 -8.98
CA ALA A 882 48.91 -55.48 -9.97
C ALA A 882 49.56 -54.20 -10.54
N ALA A 883 48.75 -53.16 -10.80
CA ALA A 883 49.26 -51.85 -11.18
C ALA A 883 50.12 -51.23 -10.07
N ALA A 884 49.65 -51.24 -8.82
CA ALA A 884 50.38 -50.70 -7.67
C ALA A 884 51.72 -51.41 -7.43
N GLU A 885 51.76 -52.75 -7.51
CA GLU A 885 52.98 -53.57 -7.42
C GLU A 885 53.98 -53.17 -8.52
N TYR A 886 53.52 -53.07 -9.77
CA TYR A 886 54.37 -52.66 -10.89
C TYR A 886 54.90 -51.23 -10.74
N ILE A 887 54.07 -50.30 -10.27
CA ILE A 887 54.47 -48.90 -10.00
C ILE A 887 55.55 -48.85 -8.91
N LEU A 888 55.47 -49.70 -7.89
CA LEU A 888 56.49 -49.77 -6.84
C LEU A 888 57.82 -50.37 -7.36
N GLU A 889 57.76 -51.41 -8.18
CA GLU A 889 58.95 -52.01 -8.82
C GLU A 889 59.65 -51.03 -9.77
N PHE A 890 58.89 -50.18 -10.46
CA PHE A 890 59.42 -49.17 -11.38
C PHE A 890 60.23 -48.07 -10.66
N ARG A 891 60.03 -47.87 -9.36
CA ARG A 891 60.72 -46.81 -8.59
C ARG A 891 62.15 -47.23 -8.24
N GLN A 892 63.11 -46.72 -9.00
CA GLN A 892 64.55 -46.93 -8.78
C GLN A 892 65.04 -46.58 -7.36
N SER A 893 64.37 -45.65 -6.66
CA SER A 893 64.76 -45.20 -5.31
C SER A 893 64.11 -45.98 -4.16
N HIS A 894 63.19 -46.92 -4.45
CA HIS A 894 62.35 -47.63 -3.45
C HIS A 894 61.56 -46.69 -2.51
N GLN A 895 61.47 -45.39 -2.85
CA GLN A 895 60.78 -44.40 -2.02
C GLN A 895 59.26 -44.54 -2.14
N ARG A 896 58.61 -44.47 -0.98
CA ARG A 896 57.17 -44.61 -0.80
C ARG A 896 56.48 -43.23 -0.81
N TYR A 897 56.41 -42.59 -1.98
CA TYR A 897 55.55 -41.41 -2.17
C TYR A 897 54.22 -41.79 -2.83
N PRO A 898 53.15 -41.01 -2.66
CA PRO A 898 51.84 -41.34 -3.24
C PRO A 898 51.88 -41.49 -4.76
N ILE A 899 51.15 -42.48 -5.26
CA ILE A 899 50.85 -42.70 -6.68
C ILE A 899 49.87 -41.62 -7.14
N HIS A 900 50.18 -41.00 -8.29
CA HIS A 900 49.36 -39.96 -8.89
C HIS A 900 48.93 -40.35 -10.31
N ILE A 901 47.66 -40.16 -10.62
CA ILE A 901 47.09 -40.38 -11.96
C ILE A 901 47.36 -39.16 -12.84
N SER A 902 47.84 -39.39 -14.06
CA SER A 902 48.20 -38.35 -15.03
C SER A 902 47.11 -38.08 -16.06
N ASP A 903 46.24 -39.06 -16.36
CA ASP A 903 45.14 -38.89 -17.31
C ASP A 903 43.94 -39.80 -16.95
N ILE A 904 42.73 -39.36 -17.29
CA ILE A 904 41.48 -40.09 -17.08
C ILE A 904 40.69 -40.11 -18.38
N ASP A 905 40.31 -41.29 -18.85
CA ASP A 905 39.53 -41.50 -20.06
C ASP A 905 38.35 -42.43 -19.79
N VAL A 906 37.29 -41.89 -19.20
CA VAL A 906 36.14 -42.68 -18.72
C VAL A 906 34.82 -42.13 -19.29
N PRO A 907 33.81 -42.98 -19.52
CA PRO A 907 32.48 -42.53 -19.90
C PRO A 907 31.88 -41.60 -18.85
N LEU A 908 31.06 -40.63 -19.29
CA LEU A 908 30.39 -39.66 -18.41
C LEU A 908 29.57 -40.33 -17.29
N ALA A 909 28.95 -41.48 -17.58
CA ALA A 909 28.21 -42.28 -16.60
C ALA A 909 29.09 -42.69 -15.39
N ASN A 910 30.38 -42.97 -15.60
CA ASN A 910 31.33 -43.34 -14.54
C ASN A 910 31.68 -42.14 -13.65
N LEU A 911 31.48 -40.92 -14.15
CA LEU A 911 31.59 -39.66 -13.40
C LEU A 911 30.28 -39.26 -12.72
N GLY A 912 29.19 -40.01 -12.94
CA GLY A 912 27.86 -39.70 -12.41
C GLY A 912 27.14 -38.59 -13.17
N ILE A 913 27.45 -38.43 -14.47
CA ILE A 913 26.96 -37.34 -15.32
C ILE A 913 26.22 -37.93 -16.52
N GLU A 914 25.08 -37.33 -16.88
CA GLU A 914 24.28 -37.76 -18.03
C GLU A 914 24.63 -36.99 -19.31
N ASN A 915 24.89 -35.68 -19.18
CA ASN A 915 25.14 -34.78 -20.32
C ASN A 915 26.57 -34.23 -20.34
N ALA A 916 27.17 -34.13 -21.53
CA ALA A 916 28.53 -33.58 -21.67
C ALA A 916 28.65 -32.13 -21.18
N SER A 917 27.58 -31.32 -21.27
CA SER A 917 27.54 -29.93 -20.79
C SER A 917 27.65 -29.76 -19.26
N GLU A 918 27.40 -30.84 -18.52
CA GLU A 918 27.52 -30.86 -17.05
C GLU A 918 28.94 -31.18 -16.59
N LEU A 919 29.78 -31.73 -17.48
CA LEU A 919 31.17 -32.08 -17.18
C LEU A 919 31.94 -30.86 -16.70
N GLN A 920 32.70 -31.08 -15.62
CA GLN A 920 33.48 -30.07 -14.92
C GLN A 920 34.74 -30.73 -14.37
N THR A 921 35.80 -29.95 -14.19
CA THR A 921 37.08 -30.46 -13.68
C THR A 921 36.93 -31.15 -12.33
N ILE A 922 36.01 -30.69 -11.46
CA ILE A 922 35.73 -31.30 -10.16
C ILE A 922 35.31 -32.79 -10.25
N HIS A 923 34.60 -33.19 -11.31
CA HIS A 923 34.18 -34.58 -11.50
C HIS A 923 35.39 -35.49 -11.73
N LEU A 924 36.31 -35.05 -12.58
CA LEU A 924 37.56 -35.75 -12.88
C LEU A 924 38.51 -35.76 -11.67
N LEU A 925 38.58 -34.66 -10.90
CA LEU A 925 39.36 -34.59 -9.67
C LEU A 925 38.83 -35.55 -8.57
N LYS A 926 37.51 -35.64 -8.40
CA LYS A 926 36.89 -36.60 -7.46
C LYS A 926 37.15 -38.04 -7.91
N TYR A 927 37.06 -38.32 -9.22
CA TYR A 927 37.37 -39.65 -9.76
C TYR A 927 38.86 -40.00 -9.59
N LYS A 928 39.76 -39.07 -9.91
CA LYS A 928 41.21 -39.16 -9.66
C LYS A 928 41.49 -39.51 -8.20
N GLN A 929 40.95 -38.75 -7.26
CA GLN A 929 41.14 -38.97 -5.82
C GLN A 929 40.63 -40.35 -5.39
N LYS A 930 39.47 -40.80 -5.88
CA LYS A 930 38.90 -42.11 -5.59
C LYS A 930 39.83 -43.25 -6.01
N ILE A 931 40.41 -43.18 -7.21
CA ILE A 931 41.31 -44.22 -7.72
C ILE A 931 42.69 -44.12 -7.05
N GLU A 932 43.24 -42.92 -6.87
CA GLU A 932 44.50 -42.70 -6.16
C GLU A 932 44.43 -43.25 -4.73
N ASN A 933 43.37 -42.95 -3.97
CA ASN A 933 43.20 -43.46 -2.61
C ASN A 933 43.22 -44.99 -2.57
N ARG A 934 42.64 -45.66 -3.57
CA ARG A 934 42.67 -47.13 -3.67
C ARG A 934 44.07 -47.64 -3.99
N LEU A 935 44.75 -47.05 -4.97
CA LEU A 935 46.13 -47.42 -5.32
C LEU A 935 47.07 -47.25 -4.12
N ASN A 936 47.01 -46.10 -3.47
CA ASN A 936 47.82 -45.70 -2.33
C ASN A 936 47.57 -46.57 -1.09
N SER A 937 46.30 -46.92 -0.83
CA SER A 937 45.95 -47.87 0.24
C SER A 937 46.55 -49.27 0.02
N ILE A 938 46.67 -49.71 -1.23
CA ILE A 938 47.23 -51.02 -1.57
C ILE A 938 48.77 -50.99 -1.52
N SER A 939 49.39 -49.89 -1.95
CA SER A 939 50.85 -49.72 -1.91
C SER A 939 51.41 -49.36 -0.53
N GLY A 940 50.54 -49.07 0.46
CA GLY A 940 50.96 -48.70 1.82
C GLY A 940 51.68 -47.35 1.87
N THR A 941 51.25 -46.41 1.01
CA THR A 941 51.78 -45.05 0.82
C THR A 941 50.65 -44.05 0.88
#